data_AF-A0A936KV04-F1
#
_entry.id   AF-A0A936KV04-F1
#
_cell.length_a   1.000
_cell.length_b   1.000
_cell.length_c   1.000
_cell.angle_alpha   90.00
_cell.angle_beta   90.00
_cell.angle_gamma   90.00
#
_symmetry.space_group_name_H-M   'P 1'
#
loop_
_entity.id
_entity.type
_entity.pdbx_description
1 polymer ?
#
loop_
_entity_poly.entity_id
_entity_poly.type
_entity_poly.pdbx_seq_one_letter_code
_entity_poly.pdbx_strand_id
1 'polypeptide(L)'
;MIEDFNSYLDEIEDKKHQFIDSFFDALIILDNKDLLVKYLIKFYSETDNSFSSIIRAIKYVFLDEKSFSLFIQKLSENIDCFIPFLDSIQYKLIRVEDALLLVNEYKKQTIQSIEKILDFIFVENKFRYEHYKADFIKKISLYLTKQKEDFPVIFLRRLYKSSNKRMLQNRLNSFFSSLLNLSNIDKFVKEARKSPEDYFLNVIFTNCFKVNPSIYALRSNYITEYIAQPVEPEIIEPQIEIFKKELNTKVFEYPLNVFEYFIENSVNILNKISEADLNEFKCILRDNLKKGNHINNIVQIPKIDKLININDYRQVLLHYLPQSYNSDLIYNILKPLKNDEIKYLYNLFTRNEDDEFAMNISSFLDFIKRYNIYLALPYLKSILLESKKLDEYDQIEIVKTIAFLKEDKPYFIDLLSKISKTDQSNFWFTVNAILIYLKNEVAVMSLCEEVKNRKIEIKEKEPSFSPHAMARPISTEEAEMNDFHFVAPLIQLDDSRFLPYFVDLLKFSLVIVNEDSEKYSVYANYIDNFVFIYFERLKIEKSYQIISNIETEIAKFQTNAIQRYRLGIDKLKAIFIDYIESEKPITEYIKKYNDQKAKRYLTISSDATLNLLLEKAINVDLRRWIEIEGAYKMIQHYQVASGIQTTEDLMQKTISSQLENILLKSGIRNFDILREVEQLDGKRPDFLVKYGFIGPIMIEIKRSGNPQFSDDETKICEYKDKLVGYMLKAKSQFGYYVIFNDSNDLNFEEKLKKHKTAYEDVQIKVIGIDCMNICN
;
A
#
# COMPACT_ATOMS: atom_id res chain seq x y z
N MET A 1 -56.20 -22.41 -5.80
CA MET A 1 -56.03 -21.38 -4.74
C MET A 1 -55.27 -20.15 -5.23
N ILE A 2 -54.00 -20.25 -5.64
CA ILE A 2 -53.24 -19.09 -6.19
C ILE A 2 -53.63 -18.75 -7.64
N GLU A 3 -54.15 -19.71 -8.41
CA GLU A 3 -54.66 -19.45 -9.77
C GLU A 3 -56.10 -18.89 -9.77
N ASP A 4 -56.93 -19.27 -8.79
CA ASP A 4 -58.28 -18.72 -8.56
C ASP A 4 -58.26 -17.24 -8.09
N PHE A 5 -57.08 -16.76 -7.70
CA PHE A 5 -56.82 -15.43 -7.15
C PHE A 5 -57.11 -14.29 -8.14
N ASN A 6 -56.91 -14.50 -9.44
CA ASN A 6 -57.18 -13.47 -10.44
C ASN A 6 -58.69 -13.27 -10.65
N SER A 7 -59.49 -14.32 -10.54
CA SER A 7 -60.95 -14.24 -10.66
C SER A 7 -61.59 -13.54 -9.46
N TYR A 8 -60.95 -13.61 -8.28
CA TYR A 8 -61.50 -13.08 -7.03
C TYR A 8 -61.15 -11.59 -6.79
N LEU A 9 -60.08 -11.11 -7.41
CA LEU A 9 -59.61 -9.72 -7.26
C LEU A 9 -60.43 -8.71 -8.07
N ASP A 10 -61.09 -9.16 -9.14
CA ASP A 10 -61.95 -8.32 -9.96
C ASP A 10 -63.36 -8.14 -9.35
N GLU A 11 -63.77 -9.01 -8.41
CA GLU A 11 -65.09 -8.96 -7.76
C GLU A 11 -65.12 -8.12 -6.46
N ILE A 12 -63.97 -7.72 -5.91
CA ILE A 12 -63.89 -7.07 -4.59
C ILE A 12 -62.97 -5.83 -4.64
N GLU A 13 -63.42 -4.77 -5.31
CA GLU A 13 -62.70 -3.49 -5.42
C GLU A 13 -62.39 -2.88 -4.04
N ASP A 14 -63.37 -2.87 -3.12
CA ASP A 14 -63.28 -2.16 -1.84
C ASP A 14 -62.34 -2.82 -0.79
N LYS A 15 -61.93 -4.07 -0.99
CA LYS A 15 -61.02 -4.79 -0.05
C LYS A 15 -59.72 -5.28 -0.70
N LYS A 16 -59.51 -4.94 -1.96
CA LYS A 16 -58.33 -5.30 -2.75
C LYS A 16 -57.02 -4.96 -2.02
N HIS A 17 -56.96 -3.80 -1.35
CA HIS A 17 -55.77 -3.32 -0.65
C HIS A 17 -55.40 -4.14 0.61
N GLN A 18 -56.36 -4.40 1.51
CA GLN A 18 -56.10 -5.20 2.73
C GLN A 18 -55.71 -6.65 2.39
N PHE A 19 -56.25 -7.17 1.29
CA PHE A 19 -55.96 -8.53 0.85
C PHE A 19 -54.57 -8.63 0.21
N ILE A 20 -54.16 -7.64 -0.60
CA ILE A 20 -52.80 -7.56 -1.16
C ILE A 20 -51.74 -7.46 -0.05
N ASP A 21 -51.99 -6.65 0.98
CA ASP A 21 -51.09 -6.52 2.14
C ASP A 21 -50.92 -7.85 2.87
N SER A 22 -52.04 -8.52 3.18
CA SER A 22 -52.04 -9.83 3.86
C SER A 22 -51.39 -10.94 3.02
N PHE A 23 -51.55 -10.86 1.69
CA PHE A 23 -50.93 -11.80 0.74
C PHE A 23 -49.41 -11.65 0.70
N PHE A 24 -48.88 -10.43 0.65
CA PHE A 24 -47.43 -10.20 0.69
C PHE A 24 -46.82 -10.57 2.04
N ASP A 25 -47.49 -10.27 3.16
CA ASP A 25 -47.04 -10.70 4.49
C ASP A 25 -47.03 -12.24 4.59
N ALA A 26 -48.04 -12.93 4.05
CA ALA A 26 -48.06 -14.40 4.00
C ALA A 26 -46.92 -14.97 3.13
N LEU A 27 -46.63 -14.38 1.97
CA LEU A 27 -45.53 -14.81 1.11
C LEU A 27 -44.14 -14.58 1.75
N ILE A 28 -43.98 -13.51 2.53
CA ILE A 28 -42.76 -13.26 3.33
C ILE A 28 -42.63 -14.33 4.42
N ILE A 29 -43.70 -14.65 5.14
CA ILE A 29 -43.71 -15.69 6.19
C ILE A 29 -43.39 -17.07 5.62
N LEU A 30 -43.89 -17.38 4.43
CA LEU A 30 -43.66 -18.66 3.74
C LEU A 30 -42.28 -18.75 3.05
N ASP A 31 -41.48 -17.68 3.09
CA ASP A 31 -40.16 -17.54 2.46
C ASP A 31 -40.11 -17.92 0.97
N ASN A 32 -41.22 -17.75 0.25
CA ASN A 32 -41.33 -18.14 -1.16
C ASN A 32 -40.98 -16.96 -2.09
N LYS A 33 -39.68 -16.68 -2.21
CA LYS A 33 -39.13 -15.49 -2.88
C LYS A 33 -39.41 -15.44 -4.38
N ASP A 34 -39.47 -16.58 -5.08
CA ASP A 34 -39.78 -16.61 -6.52
C ASP A 34 -41.23 -16.19 -6.80
N LEU A 35 -42.18 -16.63 -5.96
CA LEU A 35 -43.57 -16.18 -6.05
C LEU A 35 -43.69 -14.71 -5.66
N LEU A 36 -42.98 -14.29 -4.61
CA LEU A 36 -42.94 -12.91 -4.14
C LEU A 36 -42.50 -11.96 -5.26
N VAL A 37 -41.42 -12.29 -5.98
CA VAL A 37 -40.93 -11.53 -7.14
C VAL A 37 -41.95 -11.50 -8.29
N LYS A 38 -42.58 -12.64 -8.61
CA LYS A 38 -43.59 -12.74 -9.68
C LYS A 38 -44.80 -11.82 -9.42
N TYR A 39 -45.31 -11.81 -8.19
CA TYR A 39 -46.50 -11.02 -7.83
C TYR A 39 -46.18 -9.57 -7.49
N LEU A 40 -45.00 -9.27 -6.95
CA LEU A 40 -44.53 -7.90 -6.77
C LEU A 40 -44.59 -7.14 -8.09
N ILE A 41 -44.07 -7.71 -9.18
CA ILE A 41 -44.06 -7.05 -10.49
C ILE A 41 -45.47 -6.81 -11.02
N LYS A 42 -46.35 -7.81 -10.89
CA LYS A 42 -47.75 -7.72 -11.35
C LYS A 42 -48.53 -6.62 -10.60
N PHE A 43 -48.47 -6.61 -9.27
CA PHE A 43 -49.23 -5.64 -8.48
C PHE A 43 -48.62 -4.24 -8.50
N TYR A 44 -47.31 -4.14 -8.68
CA TYR A 44 -46.65 -2.85 -8.85
C TYR A 44 -47.06 -2.14 -10.15
N SER A 45 -47.29 -2.89 -11.24
CA SER A 45 -47.78 -2.31 -12.50
C SER A 45 -49.24 -1.89 -12.49
N GLU A 46 -50.04 -2.39 -11.55
CA GLU A 46 -51.50 -2.21 -11.52
C GLU A 46 -51.99 -1.25 -10.41
N THR A 47 -51.10 -0.72 -9.56
CA THR A 47 -51.51 0.06 -8.37
C THR A 47 -50.67 1.32 -8.15
N ASP A 48 -51.31 2.42 -7.69
CA ASP A 48 -50.64 3.68 -7.33
C ASP A 48 -49.77 3.50 -6.08
N ASN A 49 -48.49 3.15 -6.26
CA ASN A 49 -47.26 3.38 -5.47
C ASN A 49 -47.30 3.56 -3.92
N SER A 50 -48.37 3.21 -3.21
CA SER A 50 -48.63 3.69 -1.84
C SER A 50 -48.74 2.60 -0.77
N PHE A 51 -48.46 1.32 -1.09
CA PHE A 51 -48.68 0.22 -0.14
C PHE A 51 -47.43 -0.11 0.69
N SER A 52 -47.56 -0.01 2.02
CA SER A 52 -46.47 -0.27 2.98
C SER A 52 -45.91 -1.69 2.88
N SER A 53 -46.75 -2.66 2.49
CA SER A 53 -46.40 -4.07 2.44
C SER A 53 -45.68 -4.44 1.14
N ILE A 54 -45.96 -3.73 0.03
CA ILE A 54 -45.15 -3.79 -1.19
C ILE A 54 -43.73 -3.30 -0.89
N ILE A 55 -43.58 -2.18 -0.18
CA ILE A 55 -42.26 -1.67 0.26
C ILE A 55 -41.56 -2.65 1.20
N ARG A 56 -42.30 -3.34 2.08
CA ARG A 56 -41.75 -4.37 2.98
C ARG A 56 -41.30 -5.62 2.22
N ALA A 57 -42.09 -6.09 1.26
CA ALA A 57 -41.75 -7.21 0.39
C ALA A 57 -40.55 -6.88 -0.50
N ILE A 58 -40.47 -5.66 -1.05
CA ILE A 58 -39.28 -5.12 -1.73
C ILE A 58 -38.07 -5.21 -0.79
N LYS A 59 -38.14 -4.66 0.43
CA LYS A 59 -37.02 -4.75 1.40
C LYS A 59 -36.61 -6.19 1.74
N TYR A 60 -37.57 -7.12 1.82
CA TYR A 60 -37.30 -8.54 2.07
C TYR A 60 -36.57 -9.21 0.90
N VAL A 61 -36.98 -8.92 -0.35
CA VAL A 61 -36.27 -9.36 -1.56
C VAL A 61 -34.85 -8.78 -1.62
N PHE A 62 -34.64 -7.54 -1.18
CA PHE A 62 -33.34 -6.84 -1.22
C PHE A 62 -32.30 -7.41 -0.23
N LEU A 63 -32.68 -8.30 0.69
CA LEU A 63 -31.74 -8.98 1.59
C LEU A 63 -31.02 -10.15 0.91
N ASP A 64 -31.55 -10.68 -0.19
CA ASP A 64 -31.00 -11.83 -0.92
C ASP A 64 -30.60 -11.44 -2.35
N GLU A 65 -29.31 -11.54 -2.65
CA GLU A 65 -28.71 -11.07 -3.92
C GLU A 65 -29.30 -11.76 -5.15
N LYS A 66 -29.63 -13.05 -5.05
CA LYS A 66 -30.21 -13.85 -6.13
C LYS A 66 -31.65 -13.43 -6.45
N SER A 67 -32.48 -13.27 -5.41
CA SER A 67 -33.88 -12.84 -5.55
C SER A 67 -33.99 -11.40 -6.04
N PHE A 68 -33.11 -10.52 -5.55
CA PHE A 68 -33.02 -9.14 -6.03
C PHE A 68 -32.58 -9.06 -7.49
N SER A 69 -31.57 -9.84 -7.91
CA SER A 69 -31.14 -9.92 -9.30
C SER A 69 -32.27 -10.40 -10.23
N LEU A 70 -33.04 -11.41 -9.81
CA LEU A 70 -34.20 -11.91 -10.56
C LEU A 70 -35.33 -10.87 -10.66
N PHE A 71 -35.57 -10.12 -9.58
CA PHE A 71 -36.55 -9.03 -9.54
C PHE A 71 -36.19 -7.91 -10.51
N ILE A 72 -34.93 -7.46 -10.48
CA ILE A 72 -34.40 -6.44 -11.40
C ILE A 72 -34.44 -6.93 -12.85
N GLN A 73 -34.04 -8.17 -13.12
CA GLN A 73 -34.11 -8.76 -14.45
C GLN A 73 -35.55 -8.71 -15.01
N LYS A 74 -36.55 -9.13 -14.22
CA LYS A 74 -37.94 -9.12 -14.67
C LYS A 74 -38.56 -7.71 -14.72
N LEU A 75 -38.17 -6.79 -13.84
CA LEU A 75 -38.59 -5.38 -13.94
C LEU A 75 -38.02 -4.71 -15.18
N SER A 76 -36.81 -5.10 -15.60
CA SER A 76 -36.15 -4.56 -16.80
C SER A 76 -36.86 -4.93 -18.11
N GLU A 77 -37.73 -5.95 -18.08
CA GLU A 77 -38.56 -6.34 -19.21
C GLU A 77 -39.75 -5.37 -19.45
N ASN A 78 -40.05 -4.46 -18.52
CA ASN A 78 -41.17 -3.51 -18.61
C ASN A 78 -40.78 -2.08 -18.18
N ILE A 79 -40.33 -1.28 -19.16
CA ILE A 79 -39.69 0.04 -18.92
C ILE A 79 -40.62 1.08 -18.29
N ASP A 80 -41.93 0.98 -18.57
CA ASP A 80 -42.93 1.94 -18.11
C ASP A 80 -43.23 1.80 -16.61
N CYS A 81 -42.94 0.64 -16.02
CA CYS A 81 -43.05 0.40 -14.58
C CYS A 81 -41.76 0.78 -13.82
N PHE A 82 -40.63 0.86 -14.53
CA PHE A 82 -39.30 1.00 -13.95
C PHE A 82 -38.98 2.42 -13.47
N ILE A 83 -39.36 3.44 -14.25
CA ILE A 83 -39.13 4.85 -13.87
C ILE A 83 -39.97 5.24 -12.64
N PRO A 84 -41.29 4.96 -12.59
CA PRO A 84 -42.08 5.19 -11.38
C PRO A 84 -41.60 4.40 -10.15
N PHE A 85 -40.97 3.24 -10.35
CA PHE A 85 -40.32 2.47 -9.28
C PHE A 85 -39.08 3.15 -8.71
N LEU A 86 -38.21 3.67 -9.57
CA LEU A 86 -37.05 4.44 -9.11
C LEU A 86 -37.45 5.74 -8.38
N ASP A 87 -38.56 6.35 -8.81
CA ASP A 87 -39.12 7.55 -8.17
C ASP A 87 -39.81 7.24 -6.83
N SER A 88 -40.45 6.07 -6.68
CA SER A 88 -41.16 5.68 -5.46
C SER A 88 -40.24 5.20 -4.33
N ILE A 89 -39.04 4.69 -4.64
CA ILE A 89 -38.01 4.35 -3.64
C ILE A 89 -37.30 5.63 -3.16
N GLN A 90 -38.06 6.71 -2.94
CA GLN A 90 -37.59 7.89 -2.24
C GLN A 90 -36.93 7.44 -0.92
N TYR A 91 -35.62 7.60 -0.88
CA TYR A 91 -34.72 7.32 0.23
C TYR A 91 -34.41 5.83 0.50
N LYS A 92 -33.20 5.44 0.05
CA LYS A 92 -32.33 4.36 0.56
C LYS A 92 -32.39 3.05 -0.22
N LEU A 93 -31.21 2.60 -0.68
CA LEU A 93 -30.84 1.22 -1.08
C LEU A 93 -30.85 0.90 -2.58
N ILE A 94 -29.97 1.51 -3.37
CA ILE A 94 -29.47 0.84 -4.59
C ILE A 94 -27.97 0.62 -4.36
N ARG A 95 -27.51 -0.65 -4.34
CA ARG A 95 -26.08 -0.95 -4.25
C ARG A 95 -25.43 -0.77 -5.63
N VAL A 96 -24.11 -0.66 -5.64
CA VAL A 96 -23.33 -0.40 -6.86
C VAL A 96 -23.31 -1.62 -7.78
N GLU A 97 -23.26 -2.84 -7.25
CA GLU A 97 -23.37 -4.06 -8.05
C GLU A 97 -24.73 -4.14 -8.79
N ASP A 98 -25.80 -3.71 -8.13
CA ASP A 98 -27.17 -3.71 -8.65
C ASP A 98 -27.34 -2.75 -9.82
N ALA A 99 -26.78 -1.54 -9.71
CA ALA A 99 -26.74 -0.54 -10.78
C ALA A 99 -25.92 -1.00 -11.98
N LEU A 100 -24.88 -1.81 -11.76
CA LEU A 100 -24.07 -2.40 -12.82
C LEU A 100 -24.74 -3.61 -13.48
N LEU A 101 -25.52 -4.39 -12.72
CA LEU A 101 -26.36 -5.46 -13.26
C LEU A 101 -27.45 -4.88 -14.18
N LEU A 102 -28.07 -3.77 -13.77
CA LEU A 102 -29.01 -2.97 -14.58
C LEU A 102 -28.39 -2.53 -15.93
N VAL A 103 -27.17 -1.97 -15.90
CA VAL A 103 -26.46 -1.57 -17.13
C VAL A 103 -26.08 -2.77 -18.00
N ASN A 104 -25.81 -3.93 -17.40
CA ASN A 104 -25.43 -5.14 -18.11
C ASN A 104 -26.62 -5.90 -18.74
N GLU A 105 -27.79 -5.97 -18.09
CA GLU A 105 -28.99 -6.62 -18.63
C GLU A 105 -29.60 -5.80 -19.79
N TYR A 106 -29.55 -4.46 -19.69
CA TYR A 106 -29.98 -3.56 -20.77
C TYR A 106 -29.02 -3.47 -21.96
N LYS A 107 -27.94 -4.27 -22.01
CA LYS A 107 -27.06 -4.43 -23.19
C LYS A 107 -27.81 -4.78 -24.48
N LYS A 108 -29.06 -5.27 -24.39
CA LYS A 108 -29.89 -5.69 -25.53
C LYS A 108 -30.89 -4.65 -26.04
N GLN A 109 -31.05 -3.49 -25.40
CA GLN A 109 -31.95 -2.42 -25.86
C GLN A 109 -31.28 -1.05 -25.96
N THR A 110 -31.97 -0.11 -26.59
CA THR A 110 -31.49 1.17 -27.14
C THR A 110 -30.73 2.05 -26.14
N ILE A 111 -29.69 2.72 -26.66
CA ILE A 111 -28.78 3.66 -25.97
C ILE A 111 -29.53 4.67 -25.07
N GLN A 112 -30.73 5.10 -25.45
CA GLN A 112 -31.57 6.03 -24.67
C GLN A 112 -31.97 5.52 -23.27
N SER A 113 -32.07 4.21 -23.05
CA SER A 113 -32.45 3.64 -21.74
C SER A 113 -31.29 3.68 -20.76
N ILE A 114 -30.07 3.42 -21.25
CA ILE A 114 -28.83 3.57 -20.47
C ILE A 114 -28.59 5.05 -20.15
N GLU A 115 -28.90 5.95 -21.09
CA GLU A 115 -28.81 7.41 -20.90
C GLU A 115 -29.70 7.90 -19.74
N LYS A 116 -30.98 7.51 -19.68
CA LYS A 116 -31.89 7.92 -18.59
C LYS A 116 -31.46 7.41 -17.21
N ILE A 117 -30.93 6.19 -17.14
CA ILE A 117 -30.43 5.61 -15.89
C ILE A 117 -29.19 6.37 -15.38
N LEU A 118 -28.29 6.75 -16.29
CA LEU A 118 -27.10 7.51 -15.93
C LEU A 118 -27.45 8.94 -15.52
N ASP A 119 -28.40 9.60 -16.19
CA ASP A 119 -28.88 10.92 -15.80
C ASP A 119 -29.51 10.90 -14.41
N PHE A 120 -30.36 9.92 -14.09
CA PHE A 120 -30.94 9.73 -12.75
C PHE A 120 -29.84 9.56 -11.68
N ILE A 121 -28.82 8.73 -11.95
CA ILE A 121 -27.75 8.44 -11.00
C ILE A 121 -26.82 9.64 -10.76
N PHE A 122 -26.44 10.35 -11.83
CA PHE A 122 -25.44 11.42 -11.75
C PHE A 122 -26.02 12.81 -11.46
N VAL A 123 -27.24 13.11 -11.90
CA VAL A 123 -27.88 14.43 -11.73
C VAL A 123 -28.64 14.52 -10.40
N GLU A 124 -29.36 13.47 -9.99
CA GLU A 124 -30.20 13.52 -8.76
C GLU A 124 -29.47 13.16 -7.46
N ASN A 125 -28.20 12.77 -7.53
CA ASN A 125 -27.30 12.73 -6.38
C ASN A 125 -27.72 11.79 -5.21
N LYS A 126 -28.02 10.51 -5.50
CA LYS A 126 -28.57 9.57 -4.50
C LYS A 126 -27.62 8.46 -3.99
N PHE A 127 -26.29 8.60 -4.11
CA PHE A 127 -25.35 7.69 -3.43
C PHE A 127 -25.02 8.18 -2.02
N ARG A 128 -25.31 7.35 -1.00
CA ARG A 128 -25.11 7.67 0.43
C ARG A 128 -23.67 7.54 0.93
N TYR A 129 -22.77 6.97 0.13
CA TYR A 129 -21.43 6.55 0.57
C TYR A 129 -20.38 6.83 -0.52
N GLU A 130 -19.36 7.64 -0.20
CA GLU A 130 -18.30 8.08 -1.13
C GLU A 130 -17.39 6.92 -1.61
N HIS A 131 -17.18 5.86 -0.82
CA HIS A 131 -16.29 4.75 -1.20
C HIS A 131 -16.88 3.85 -2.29
N TYR A 132 -18.18 3.56 -2.23
CA TYR A 132 -18.86 2.80 -3.30
C TYR A 132 -18.96 3.60 -4.61
N LYS A 133 -18.98 4.93 -4.52
CA LYS A 133 -19.02 5.85 -5.66
C LYS A 133 -17.75 5.75 -6.51
N ALA A 134 -16.58 5.61 -5.89
CA ALA A 134 -15.31 5.44 -6.60
C ALA A 134 -15.24 4.11 -7.37
N ASP A 135 -15.71 3.02 -6.79
CA ASP A 135 -15.74 1.70 -7.43
C ASP A 135 -16.77 1.64 -8.57
N PHE A 136 -17.95 2.25 -8.40
CA PHE A 136 -18.94 2.43 -9.46
C PHE A 136 -18.40 3.24 -10.64
N ILE A 137 -17.78 4.39 -10.35
CA ILE A 137 -17.10 5.23 -11.34
C ILE A 137 -16.07 4.43 -12.12
N LYS A 138 -15.24 3.64 -11.42
CA LYS A 138 -14.22 2.79 -12.03
C LYS A 138 -14.83 1.73 -12.94
N LYS A 139 -15.85 1.01 -12.48
CA LYS A 139 -16.53 -0.07 -13.23
C LYS A 139 -17.33 0.46 -14.43
N ILE A 140 -18.03 1.60 -14.31
CA ILE A 140 -18.66 2.27 -15.46
C ILE A 140 -17.62 2.78 -16.45
N SER A 141 -16.49 3.33 -15.99
CA SER A 141 -15.41 3.76 -16.87
C SER A 141 -14.85 2.59 -17.70
N LEU A 142 -14.68 1.42 -17.06
CA LEU A 142 -14.32 0.15 -17.68
C LEU A 142 -15.38 -0.39 -18.66
N TYR A 143 -16.66 -0.06 -18.45
CA TYR A 143 -17.74 -0.42 -19.37
C TYR A 143 -17.78 0.50 -20.59
N LEU A 144 -17.72 1.82 -20.37
CA LEU A 144 -17.76 2.84 -21.41
C LEU A 144 -16.58 2.69 -22.39
N THR A 145 -15.41 2.29 -21.90
CA THR A 145 -14.22 1.99 -22.72
C THR A 145 -14.39 0.81 -23.66
N LYS A 146 -15.34 -0.10 -23.40
CA LYS A 146 -15.66 -1.26 -24.26
C LYS A 146 -16.78 -0.96 -25.26
N GLN A 147 -17.45 0.18 -25.16
CA GLN A 147 -18.48 0.60 -26.11
C GLN A 147 -17.86 1.21 -27.37
N LYS A 148 -18.64 1.33 -28.47
CA LYS A 148 -18.16 1.94 -29.72
C LYS A 148 -17.48 3.28 -29.44
N GLU A 149 -16.42 3.54 -30.19
CA GLU A 149 -15.36 4.49 -29.82
C GLU A 149 -15.81 5.95 -29.61
N ASP A 150 -17.03 6.32 -30.03
CA ASP A 150 -17.57 7.67 -29.92
C ASP A 150 -18.51 7.88 -28.71
N PHE A 151 -19.02 6.79 -28.11
CA PHE A 151 -20.03 6.86 -27.04
C PHE A 151 -19.53 7.57 -25.76
N PRO A 152 -18.31 7.31 -25.25
CA PRO A 152 -17.80 7.99 -24.05
C PRO A 152 -17.71 9.51 -24.22
N VAL A 153 -17.33 9.97 -25.41
CA VAL A 153 -17.19 11.40 -25.72
C VAL A 153 -18.55 12.07 -25.81
N ILE A 154 -19.52 11.44 -26.48
CA ILE A 154 -20.90 11.94 -26.59
C ILE A 154 -21.55 12.07 -25.20
N PHE A 155 -21.37 11.06 -24.35
CA PHE A 155 -21.89 11.03 -22.98
C PHE A 155 -21.35 12.20 -22.15
N LEU A 156 -20.03 12.42 -22.16
CA LEU A 156 -19.40 13.51 -21.43
C LEU A 156 -19.83 14.90 -21.91
N ARG A 157 -20.01 15.07 -23.23
CA ARG A 157 -20.50 16.33 -23.82
C ARG A 157 -21.93 16.65 -23.37
N ARG A 158 -22.79 15.64 -23.21
CA ARG A 158 -24.17 15.82 -22.72
C ARG A 158 -24.23 16.07 -21.21
N LEU A 159 -23.45 15.34 -20.41
CA LEU A 159 -23.28 15.60 -18.97
C LEU A 159 -22.89 17.07 -18.72
N TYR A 160 -21.93 17.58 -19.49
CA TYR A 160 -21.50 18.97 -19.40
C TYR A 160 -22.60 20.00 -19.74
N LYS A 161 -23.55 19.64 -20.61
CA LYS A 161 -24.70 20.50 -20.99
C LYS A 161 -25.85 20.49 -19.97
N SER A 162 -25.85 19.57 -19.00
CA SER A 162 -26.85 19.53 -17.94
C SER A 162 -26.72 20.72 -16.97
N SER A 163 -27.83 21.14 -16.37
CA SER A 163 -28.03 22.48 -15.77
C SER A 163 -27.29 22.78 -14.46
N ASN A 164 -26.50 21.86 -13.89
CA ASN A 164 -25.82 22.06 -12.60
C ASN A 164 -24.28 21.99 -12.69
N LYS A 165 -23.71 22.95 -13.44
CA LYS A 165 -22.29 22.99 -13.86
C LYS A 165 -21.28 22.95 -12.70
N ARG A 166 -21.56 23.59 -11.56
CA ARG A 166 -20.61 23.71 -10.43
C ARG A 166 -20.48 22.42 -9.63
N MET A 167 -21.58 21.69 -9.45
CA MET A 167 -21.58 20.41 -8.73
C MET A 167 -21.05 19.26 -9.61
N LEU A 168 -21.30 19.33 -10.92
CA LEU A 168 -20.69 18.45 -11.91
C LEU A 168 -19.16 18.58 -11.95
N GLN A 169 -18.60 19.77 -11.75
CA GLN A 169 -17.17 20.04 -11.94
C GLN A 169 -16.25 19.25 -11.00
N ASN A 170 -16.55 19.17 -9.70
CA ASN A 170 -15.76 18.38 -8.75
C ASN A 170 -15.90 16.88 -8.97
N ARG A 171 -17.06 16.44 -9.47
CA ARG A 171 -17.43 15.04 -9.66
C ARG A 171 -16.90 14.47 -10.97
N LEU A 172 -16.89 15.29 -12.01
CA LEU A 172 -16.29 15.01 -13.29
C LEU A 172 -14.79 14.78 -13.15
N ASN A 173 -14.06 15.48 -12.27
CA ASN A 173 -12.61 15.30 -12.14
C ASN A 173 -12.19 13.85 -11.77
N SER A 174 -12.91 13.20 -10.85
CA SER A 174 -12.63 11.80 -10.46
C SER A 174 -13.05 10.80 -11.55
N PHE A 175 -14.20 11.06 -12.18
CA PHE A 175 -14.72 10.26 -13.30
C PHE A 175 -13.82 10.35 -14.55
N PHE A 176 -13.40 11.56 -14.92
CA PHE A 176 -12.46 11.84 -16.01
C PHE A 176 -11.12 11.17 -15.77
N SER A 177 -10.56 11.30 -14.58
CA SER A 177 -9.26 10.67 -14.27
C SER A 177 -9.30 9.15 -14.42
N SER A 178 -10.44 8.53 -14.10
CA SER A 178 -10.64 7.08 -14.26
C SER A 178 -10.87 6.67 -15.72
N LEU A 179 -11.67 7.40 -16.49
CA LEU A 179 -11.90 7.17 -17.92
C LEU A 179 -10.64 7.40 -18.77
N LEU A 180 -9.86 8.44 -18.45
CA LEU A 180 -8.63 8.81 -19.16
C LEU A 180 -7.48 7.83 -18.90
N ASN A 181 -7.42 7.21 -17.72
CA ASN A 181 -6.47 6.13 -17.42
C ASN A 181 -6.74 4.84 -18.23
N LEU A 182 -7.95 4.67 -18.75
CA LEU A 182 -8.41 3.43 -19.40
C LEU A 182 -8.62 3.55 -20.91
N SER A 183 -8.62 4.77 -21.47
CA SER A 183 -8.88 5.05 -22.89
C SER A 183 -7.64 5.60 -23.59
N ASN A 184 -7.55 5.46 -24.92
CA ASN A 184 -6.47 6.11 -25.70
C ASN A 184 -6.66 7.64 -25.69
N ILE A 185 -5.93 8.30 -24.79
CA ILE A 185 -5.96 9.74 -24.47
C ILE A 185 -5.96 10.61 -25.74
N ASP A 186 -5.18 10.24 -26.75
CA ASP A 186 -5.04 10.99 -28.00
C ASP A 186 -6.36 11.12 -28.76
N LYS A 187 -7.22 10.09 -28.71
CA LYS A 187 -8.54 10.10 -29.36
C LYS A 187 -9.53 11.00 -28.63
N PHE A 188 -9.49 10.98 -27.29
CA PHE A 188 -10.30 11.85 -26.46
C PHE A 188 -9.99 13.33 -26.70
N VAL A 189 -8.70 13.65 -26.78
CA VAL A 189 -8.22 14.99 -27.15
C VAL A 189 -8.66 15.34 -28.58
N LYS A 190 -8.58 14.41 -29.54
CA LYS A 190 -8.98 14.64 -30.94
C LYS A 190 -10.48 14.90 -31.13
N GLU A 191 -11.35 14.21 -30.40
CA GLU A 191 -12.80 14.44 -30.47
C GLU A 191 -13.25 15.65 -29.64
N ALA A 192 -12.62 15.91 -28.49
CA ALA A 192 -12.87 17.13 -27.71
C ALA A 192 -12.58 18.40 -28.52
N ARG A 193 -11.55 18.37 -29.40
CA ARG A 193 -11.23 19.44 -30.36
C ARG A 193 -12.36 19.77 -31.34
N LYS A 194 -13.34 18.87 -31.55
CA LYS A 194 -14.52 19.14 -32.40
C LYS A 194 -15.65 19.89 -31.68
N SER A 195 -15.52 20.12 -30.37
CA SER A 195 -16.51 20.87 -29.59
C SER A 195 -16.17 22.36 -29.57
N PRO A 196 -17.13 23.26 -29.86
CA PRO A 196 -16.90 24.72 -29.86
C PRO A 196 -16.88 25.34 -28.45
N GLU A 197 -16.81 24.55 -27.38
CA GLU A 197 -16.95 25.01 -26.00
C GLU A 197 -15.57 24.94 -25.27
N ASP A 198 -14.84 26.06 -25.24
CA ASP A 198 -13.47 26.19 -24.70
C ASP A 198 -13.30 25.67 -23.28
N TYR A 199 -14.34 25.83 -22.46
CA TYR A 199 -14.32 25.39 -21.07
C TYR A 199 -14.34 23.86 -20.92
N PHE A 200 -15.05 23.15 -21.79
CA PHE A 200 -15.08 21.68 -21.77
C PHE A 200 -13.70 21.11 -22.11
N LEU A 201 -13.02 21.70 -23.10
CA LEU A 201 -11.64 21.39 -23.46
C LEU A 201 -10.67 21.69 -22.33
N ASN A 202 -10.79 22.83 -21.65
CA ASN A 202 -9.94 23.17 -20.50
C ASN A 202 -10.10 22.19 -19.34
N VAL A 203 -11.32 21.75 -19.05
CA VAL A 203 -11.58 20.72 -18.02
C VAL A 203 -10.93 19.39 -18.41
N ILE A 204 -11.02 18.98 -19.69
CA ILE A 204 -10.37 17.76 -20.19
C ILE A 204 -8.84 17.88 -20.07
N PHE A 205 -8.23 18.96 -20.58
CA PHE A 205 -6.78 19.15 -20.52
C PHE A 205 -6.23 19.21 -19.10
N THR A 206 -6.95 19.87 -18.18
CA THR A 206 -6.53 19.99 -16.77
C THR A 206 -6.53 18.62 -16.08
N ASN A 207 -7.51 17.76 -16.37
CA ASN A 207 -7.56 16.42 -15.78
C ASN A 207 -6.62 15.44 -16.48
N CYS A 208 -6.49 15.52 -17.80
CA CYS A 208 -5.48 14.79 -18.56
C CYS A 208 -4.06 15.07 -18.07
N PHE A 209 -3.72 16.32 -17.78
CA PHE A 209 -2.40 16.72 -17.25
C PHE A 209 -2.07 16.05 -15.91
N LYS A 210 -3.05 15.92 -15.01
CA LYS A 210 -2.88 15.24 -13.72
C LYS A 210 -2.55 13.76 -13.89
N VAL A 211 -3.03 13.14 -14.98
CA VAL A 211 -2.85 11.72 -15.27
C VAL A 211 -1.60 11.44 -16.09
N ASN A 212 -1.31 12.28 -17.09
CA ASN A 212 -0.10 12.19 -17.90
C ASN A 212 0.47 13.59 -18.19
N PRO A 213 1.59 13.96 -17.55
CA PRO A 213 2.23 15.25 -17.72
C PRO A 213 2.68 15.55 -19.16
N SER A 214 2.91 14.54 -20.01
CA SER A 214 3.32 14.74 -21.42
C SER A 214 2.23 15.40 -22.27
N ILE A 215 0.97 15.40 -21.80
CA ILE A 215 -0.16 16.09 -22.45
C ILE A 215 -0.02 17.61 -22.33
N TYR A 216 0.85 18.13 -21.45
CA TYR A 216 1.19 19.56 -21.41
C TYR A 216 1.67 20.06 -22.79
N ALA A 217 2.46 19.24 -23.51
CA ALA A 217 2.90 19.58 -24.85
C ALA A 217 1.74 19.63 -25.87
N LEU A 218 0.74 18.75 -25.73
CA LEU A 218 -0.47 18.77 -26.57
C LEU A 218 -1.39 19.95 -26.24
N ARG A 219 -1.49 20.36 -24.98
CA ARG A 219 -2.20 21.58 -24.56
C ARG A 219 -1.49 22.81 -25.10
N SER A 220 -0.16 22.90 -25.00
CA SER A 220 0.61 23.99 -25.62
C SER A 220 0.42 24.02 -27.13
N ASN A 221 0.44 22.87 -27.83
CA ASN A 221 0.17 22.82 -29.27
C ASN A 221 -1.27 23.22 -29.61
N TYR A 222 -2.28 22.85 -28.81
CA TYR A 222 -3.67 23.28 -29.00
C TYR A 222 -3.87 24.77 -28.71
N ILE A 223 -3.27 25.30 -27.64
CA ILE A 223 -3.25 26.74 -27.38
C ILE A 223 -2.60 27.45 -28.58
N THR A 224 -1.54 26.88 -29.16
CA THR A 224 -0.89 27.40 -30.37
C THR A 224 -1.78 27.31 -31.62
N GLU A 225 -2.55 26.22 -31.81
CA GLU A 225 -3.46 26.01 -32.95
C GLU A 225 -4.80 26.78 -32.82
N TYR A 226 -5.31 27.01 -31.61
CA TYR A 226 -6.61 27.65 -31.35
C TYR A 226 -6.49 29.16 -31.09
N ILE A 227 -5.37 29.63 -30.52
CA ILE A 227 -4.99 31.06 -30.59
C ILE A 227 -4.60 31.43 -32.03
N ALA A 228 -4.31 30.45 -32.88
CA ALA A 228 -4.18 30.60 -34.33
C ALA A 228 -5.51 30.46 -35.10
N GLN A 229 -6.68 30.58 -34.43
CA GLN A 229 -7.77 31.25 -35.15
C GLN A 229 -7.24 32.62 -35.59
N PRO A 230 -7.51 33.07 -36.83
CA PRO A 230 -7.03 34.35 -37.28
C PRO A 230 -7.68 35.42 -36.42
N VAL A 231 -7.01 35.82 -35.34
CA VAL A 231 -7.08 37.20 -34.91
C VAL A 231 -6.72 37.98 -36.17
N GLU A 232 -7.65 38.82 -36.61
CA GLU A 232 -7.43 39.70 -37.74
C GLU A 232 -6.01 40.27 -37.68
N PRO A 233 -5.32 40.39 -38.82
CA PRO A 233 -3.90 40.77 -38.87
C PRO A 233 -3.56 42.07 -38.11
N GLU A 234 -4.55 42.87 -37.73
CA GLU A 234 -4.42 44.14 -37.00
C GLU A 234 -3.90 44.04 -35.55
N ILE A 235 -3.96 42.91 -34.84
CA ILE A 235 -3.51 42.87 -33.41
C ILE A 235 -2.05 42.38 -33.23
N ILE A 236 -1.45 41.71 -34.23
CA ILE A 236 -0.10 41.12 -34.09
C ILE A 236 1.03 42.14 -34.35
N GLU A 237 0.83 43.06 -35.30
CA GLU A 237 1.78 44.15 -35.57
C GLU A 237 1.99 45.07 -34.35
N PRO A 238 0.91 45.50 -33.64
CA PRO A 238 1.04 46.24 -32.39
C PRO A 238 1.89 45.52 -31.34
N GLN A 239 1.80 44.19 -31.22
CA GLN A 239 2.58 43.46 -30.21
C GLN A 239 4.08 43.45 -30.50
N ILE A 240 4.45 43.32 -31.79
CA ILE A 240 5.85 43.36 -32.22
C ILE A 240 6.38 44.79 -32.12
N GLU A 241 5.60 45.80 -32.48
CA GLU A 241 5.99 47.20 -32.32
C GLU A 241 6.14 47.60 -30.85
N ILE A 242 5.26 47.13 -29.96
CA ILE A 242 5.39 47.33 -28.52
C ILE A 242 6.65 46.64 -28.02
N PHE A 243 6.91 45.37 -28.38
CA PHE A 243 8.13 44.68 -27.97
C PHE A 243 9.40 45.40 -28.46
N LYS A 244 9.41 45.87 -29.72
CA LYS A 244 10.52 46.66 -30.28
C LYS A 244 10.68 48.00 -29.58
N LYS A 245 9.58 48.66 -29.23
CA LYS A 245 9.61 49.91 -28.47
C LYS A 245 10.25 49.68 -27.11
N GLU A 246 9.83 48.63 -26.40
CA GLU A 246 10.36 48.23 -25.10
C GLU A 246 11.86 47.84 -25.18
N LEU A 247 12.28 47.13 -26.25
CA LEU A 247 13.70 46.83 -26.53
C LEU A 247 14.54 48.10 -26.75
N ASN A 248 14.01 49.07 -27.49
CA ASN A 248 14.73 50.29 -27.91
C ASN A 248 14.67 51.43 -26.89
N THR A 249 13.80 51.35 -25.88
CA THR A 249 13.81 52.30 -24.76
C THR A 249 15.12 52.14 -23.99
N LYS A 250 16.09 53.02 -24.28
CA LYS A 250 17.38 53.18 -23.58
C LYS A 250 17.23 53.68 -22.14
N VAL A 251 16.28 53.16 -21.37
CA VAL A 251 16.21 53.37 -19.92
C VAL A 251 16.93 52.21 -19.27
N PHE A 252 18.25 52.34 -19.22
CA PHE A 252 19.10 51.57 -18.34
C PHE A 252 18.62 51.78 -16.90
N GLU A 253 17.62 51.01 -16.44
CA GLU A 253 17.46 50.62 -15.03
C GLU A 253 16.33 49.62 -14.74
N TYR A 254 15.36 49.35 -15.64
CA TYR A 254 14.31 48.34 -15.34
C TYR A 254 13.79 47.57 -16.57
N PRO A 255 14.47 46.50 -17.04
CA PRO A 255 13.99 45.61 -18.11
C PRO A 255 12.89 44.61 -17.67
N LEU A 256 12.24 44.83 -16.50
CA LEU A 256 11.15 43.96 -16.01
C LEU A 256 10.05 43.82 -17.06
N ASN A 257 9.62 44.95 -17.64
CA ASN A 257 8.55 45.02 -18.63
C ASN A 257 8.89 44.22 -19.90
N VAL A 258 10.16 44.24 -20.35
CA VAL A 258 10.59 43.51 -21.55
C VAL A 258 10.49 42.00 -21.34
N PHE A 259 10.90 41.51 -20.15
CA PHE A 259 10.85 40.08 -19.84
C PHE A 259 9.42 39.59 -19.62
N GLU A 260 8.61 40.32 -18.85
CA GLU A 260 7.19 40.00 -18.62
C GLU A 260 6.41 39.98 -19.94
N TYR A 261 6.60 41.00 -20.76
CA TYR A 261 5.96 41.08 -22.07
C TYR A 261 6.37 39.94 -22.99
N PHE A 262 7.67 39.58 -23.00
CA PHE A 262 8.14 38.44 -23.76
C PHE A 262 7.55 37.13 -23.26
N ILE A 263 7.42 36.92 -21.94
CA ILE A 263 6.82 35.71 -21.37
C ILE A 263 5.37 35.56 -21.85
N GLU A 264 4.57 36.63 -21.74
CA GLU A 264 3.17 36.66 -22.14
C GLU A 264 2.96 36.43 -23.64
N ASN A 265 3.89 36.90 -24.49
CA ASN A 265 3.74 36.93 -25.95
C ASN A 265 4.77 36.08 -26.71
N SER A 266 5.50 35.20 -26.01
CA SER A 266 6.68 34.49 -26.51
C SER A 266 6.48 33.76 -27.84
N VAL A 267 5.32 33.12 -28.04
CA VAL A 267 4.99 32.39 -29.27
C VAL A 267 4.87 33.34 -30.47
N ASN A 268 4.20 34.47 -30.29
CA ASN A 268 3.99 35.45 -31.37
C ASN A 268 5.31 36.15 -31.72
N ILE A 269 6.09 36.53 -30.70
CA ILE A 269 7.37 37.21 -30.89
C ILE A 269 8.37 36.29 -31.59
N LEU A 270 8.57 35.05 -31.12
CA LEU A 270 9.56 34.13 -31.70
C LEU A 270 9.32 33.80 -33.17
N ASN A 271 8.07 33.82 -33.63
CA ASN A 271 7.71 33.46 -35.00
C ASN A 271 7.84 34.62 -36.00
N LYS A 272 7.88 35.88 -35.54
CA LYS A 272 7.75 37.06 -36.41
C LYS A 272 8.76 38.18 -36.13
N ILE A 273 9.54 38.11 -35.06
CA ILE A 273 10.58 39.09 -34.76
C ILE A 273 11.72 39.02 -35.78
N SER A 274 12.35 40.16 -36.07
CA SER A 274 13.54 40.17 -36.93
C SER A 274 14.73 39.51 -36.24
N GLU A 275 15.68 38.98 -37.02
CA GLU A 275 16.91 38.42 -36.48
C GLU A 275 17.75 39.47 -35.71
N ALA A 276 17.71 40.73 -36.14
CA ALA A 276 18.38 41.85 -35.46
C ALA A 276 17.81 42.08 -34.05
N ASP A 277 16.49 42.23 -33.93
CA ASP A 277 15.83 42.48 -32.63
C ASP A 277 15.94 41.25 -31.71
N LEU A 278 15.92 40.04 -32.26
CA LEU A 278 16.17 38.81 -31.49
C LEU A 278 17.60 38.76 -30.93
N ASN A 279 18.58 39.22 -31.71
CA ASN A 279 19.96 39.29 -31.24
C ASN A 279 20.15 40.37 -30.17
N GLU A 280 19.46 41.51 -30.28
CA GLU A 280 19.42 42.53 -29.24
C GLU A 280 18.81 42.00 -27.94
N PHE A 281 17.67 41.30 -28.02
CA PHE A 281 17.06 40.65 -26.86
C PHE A 281 18.00 39.62 -26.20
N LYS A 282 18.71 38.82 -27.00
CA LYS A 282 19.74 37.90 -26.49
C LYS A 282 20.88 38.64 -25.79
N CYS A 283 21.30 39.81 -26.27
CA CYS A 283 22.31 40.64 -25.59
C CYS A 283 21.80 41.13 -24.23
N ILE A 284 20.56 41.64 -24.16
CA ILE A 284 19.92 42.07 -22.92
C ILE A 284 19.84 40.91 -21.91
N LEU A 285 19.46 39.70 -22.37
CA LEU A 285 19.43 38.50 -21.52
C LEU A 285 20.81 38.17 -20.94
N ARG A 286 21.85 38.16 -21.79
CA ARG A 286 23.23 37.87 -21.37
C ARG A 286 23.73 38.90 -20.37
N ASP A 287 23.47 40.18 -20.60
CA ASP A 287 23.95 41.25 -19.71
C ASP A 287 23.27 41.22 -18.34
N ASN A 288 21.97 40.96 -18.29
CA ASN A 288 21.25 40.81 -17.02
C ASN A 288 21.69 39.55 -16.27
N LEU A 289 21.89 38.43 -16.96
CA LEU A 289 22.45 37.22 -16.34
C LEU A 289 23.88 37.43 -15.82
N LYS A 290 24.75 38.16 -16.53
CA LYS A 290 26.11 38.49 -16.02
C LYS A 290 26.07 39.33 -14.75
N LYS A 291 25.12 40.26 -14.67
CA LYS A 291 24.96 41.19 -13.54
C LYS A 291 24.17 40.59 -12.38
N GLY A 292 23.51 39.46 -12.58
CA GLY A 292 22.63 38.84 -11.59
C GLY A 292 21.25 39.52 -11.48
N ASN A 293 20.85 40.34 -12.46
CA ASN A 293 19.62 41.11 -12.43
C ASN A 293 18.45 40.34 -13.05
N HIS A 294 17.25 40.51 -12.50
CA HIS A 294 15.99 39.95 -13.02
C HIS A 294 16.02 38.43 -13.26
N ILE A 295 16.85 37.68 -12.54
CA ILE A 295 17.00 36.23 -12.73
C ILE A 295 15.65 35.53 -12.62
N ASN A 296 14.80 35.89 -11.66
CA ASN A 296 13.45 35.33 -11.49
C ASN A 296 12.58 35.43 -12.75
N ASN A 297 12.72 36.48 -13.55
CA ASN A 297 11.93 36.67 -14.77
C ASN A 297 12.59 35.94 -15.94
N ILE A 298 13.91 36.02 -16.02
CA ILE A 298 14.69 35.37 -17.07
C ILE A 298 14.46 33.86 -17.05
N VAL A 299 14.43 33.22 -15.88
CA VAL A 299 14.22 31.76 -15.76
C VAL A 299 12.80 31.31 -16.10
N GLN A 300 11.84 32.24 -16.18
CA GLN A 300 10.47 31.96 -16.61
C GLN A 300 10.32 32.00 -18.14
N ILE A 301 11.32 32.48 -18.89
CA ILE A 301 11.26 32.59 -20.34
C ILE A 301 11.13 31.18 -20.96
N PRO A 302 10.05 30.91 -21.73
CA PRO A 302 9.87 29.62 -22.38
C PRO A 302 11.01 29.31 -23.34
N LYS A 303 11.60 28.11 -23.22
CA LYS A 303 12.70 27.65 -24.09
C LYS A 303 13.91 28.60 -24.08
N ILE A 304 14.24 29.18 -22.92
CA ILE A 304 15.42 30.04 -22.74
C ILE A 304 16.74 29.38 -23.20
N ASP A 305 16.83 28.06 -23.12
CA ASP A 305 17.92 27.24 -23.61
C ASP A 305 18.13 27.33 -25.14
N LYS A 306 17.09 27.71 -25.89
CA LYS A 306 17.18 27.99 -27.33
C LYS A 306 17.62 29.42 -27.64
N LEU A 307 17.50 30.34 -26.69
CA LEU A 307 17.88 31.74 -26.86
C LEU A 307 19.34 31.96 -26.51
N ILE A 308 19.82 31.33 -25.45
CA ILE A 308 21.17 31.49 -24.92
C ILE A 308 21.70 30.16 -24.37
N ASN A 309 23.02 29.99 -24.39
CA ASN A 309 23.67 28.88 -23.71
C ASN A 309 23.69 29.14 -22.20
N ILE A 310 22.78 28.52 -21.46
CA ILE A 310 22.62 28.76 -20.02
C ILE A 310 23.81 28.23 -19.21
N ASN A 311 24.56 27.26 -19.74
CA ASN A 311 25.73 26.71 -19.05
C ASN A 311 26.81 27.78 -18.80
N ASP A 312 26.89 28.81 -19.65
CA ASP A 312 27.83 29.93 -19.48
C ASP A 312 27.54 30.76 -18.22
N TYR A 313 26.31 30.68 -17.71
CA TYR A 313 25.80 31.43 -16.55
C TYR A 313 25.52 30.54 -15.34
N ARG A 314 25.97 29.28 -15.40
CA ARG A 314 25.68 28.27 -14.37
C ARG A 314 26.06 28.70 -12.95
N GLN A 315 27.21 29.34 -12.78
CA GLN A 315 27.66 29.82 -11.47
C GLN A 315 26.80 30.97 -10.92
N VAL A 316 26.33 31.88 -11.78
CA VAL A 316 25.42 32.96 -11.38
C VAL A 316 24.09 32.37 -10.89
N LEU A 317 23.54 31.41 -11.65
CA LEU A 317 22.29 30.75 -11.30
C LEU A 317 22.41 29.96 -10.00
N LEU A 318 23.55 29.29 -9.78
CA LEU A 318 23.86 28.62 -8.51
C LEU A 318 23.92 29.62 -7.35
N HIS A 319 24.61 30.74 -7.52
CA HIS A 319 24.73 31.76 -6.49
C HIS A 319 23.39 32.41 -6.12
N TYR A 320 22.45 32.47 -7.06
CA TYR A 320 21.13 33.07 -6.86
C TYR A 320 20.11 32.13 -6.19
N LEU A 321 20.32 30.80 -6.24
CA LEU A 321 19.38 29.82 -5.67
C LEU A 321 18.91 30.13 -4.24
N PRO A 322 19.78 30.53 -3.29
CA PRO A 322 19.35 30.85 -1.93
C PRO A 322 18.35 32.00 -1.84
N GLN A 323 18.33 32.91 -2.82
CA GLN A 323 17.49 34.12 -2.84
C GLN A 323 16.28 33.99 -3.78
N SER A 324 16.11 32.83 -4.42
CA SER A 324 15.09 32.65 -5.44
C SER A 324 13.75 32.19 -4.85
N TYR A 325 12.66 32.84 -5.26
CA TYR A 325 11.29 32.40 -4.97
C TYR A 325 10.83 31.24 -5.88
N ASN A 326 11.54 31.01 -7.00
CA ASN A 326 11.22 30.00 -8.01
C ASN A 326 12.40 29.01 -8.21
N SER A 327 12.93 28.48 -7.11
CA SER A 327 14.11 27.59 -7.12
C SER A 327 13.93 26.37 -8.05
N ASP A 328 12.70 25.86 -8.19
CA ASP A 328 12.36 24.76 -9.09
C ASP A 328 12.66 25.04 -10.57
N LEU A 329 12.41 26.26 -11.05
CA LEU A 329 12.72 26.65 -12.43
C LEU A 329 14.23 26.65 -12.65
N ILE A 330 14.99 27.18 -11.68
CA ILE A 330 16.46 27.19 -11.73
C ILE A 330 17.00 25.75 -11.71
N TYR A 331 16.48 24.89 -10.83
CA TYR A 331 16.85 23.48 -10.82
C TYR A 331 16.55 22.79 -12.15
N ASN A 332 15.39 23.05 -12.76
CA ASN A 332 15.03 22.48 -14.06
C ASN A 332 16.02 22.86 -15.16
N ILE A 333 16.48 24.11 -15.15
CA ILE A 333 17.45 24.63 -16.09
C ILE A 333 18.86 24.04 -15.86
N LEU A 334 19.27 23.89 -14.61
CA LEU A 334 20.63 23.44 -14.25
C LEU A 334 20.84 21.92 -14.25
N LYS A 335 19.78 21.11 -14.36
CA LYS A 335 19.80 19.67 -14.08
C LYS A 335 20.84 18.85 -14.88
N PRO A 336 21.55 17.89 -14.24
CA PRO A 336 21.76 17.69 -12.80
C PRO A 336 22.92 18.53 -12.23
N LEU A 337 22.89 18.82 -10.92
CA LEU A 337 24.02 19.45 -10.20
C LEU A 337 25.14 18.46 -9.92
N LYS A 338 26.39 18.93 -10.00
CA LYS A 338 27.60 18.15 -9.65
C LYS A 338 27.85 18.18 -8.14
N ASN A 339 28.58 17.19 -7.62
CA ASN A 339 28.91 17.12 -6.20
C ASN A 339 29.63 18.37 -5.66
N ASP A 340 30.54 18.95 -6.43
CA ASP A 340 31.25 20.18 -6.04
C ASP A 340 30.30 21.38 -5.97
N GLU A 341 29.29 21.42 -6.84
CA GLU A 341 28.25 22.47 -6.85
C GLU A 341 27.30 22.31 -5.66
N ILE A 342 26.94 21.07 -5.31
CA ILE A 342 26.17 20.77 -4.09
C ILE A 342 26.95 21.22 -2.86
N LYS A 343 28.26 20.92 -2.78
CA LYS A 343 29.11 21.36 -1.68
C LYS A 343 29.22 22.89 -1.62
N TYR A 344 29.37 23.54 -2.76
CA TYR A 344 29.37 25.00 -2.86
C TYR A 344 28.06 25.61 -2.34
N LEU A 345 26.91 25.11 -2.80
CA LEU A 345 25.60 25.57 -2.37
C LEU A 345 25.38 25.36 -0.88
N TYR A 346 25.73 24.18 -0.34
CA TYR A 346 25.63 23.92 1.09
C TYR A 346 26.42 24.93 1.91
N ASN A 347 27.66 25.23 1.50
CA ASN A 347 28.48 26.26 2.15
C ASN A 347 27.87 27.66 2.01
N LEU A 348 27.24 27.96 0.87
CA LEU A 348 26.58 29.25 0.64
C LEU A 348 25.37 29.43 1.57
N PHE A 349 24.53 28.41 1.71
CA PHE A 349 23.38 28.40 2.61
C PHE A 349 23.76 28.47 4.09
N THR A 350 24.92 27.93 4.48
CA THR A 350 25.36 27.85 5.89
C THR A 350 26.31 28.97 6.31
N ARG A 351 26.74 29.83 5.38
CA ARG A 351 27.69 30.93 5.64
C ARG A 351 27.05 32.19 6.20
N ASN A 352 25.75 32.41 5.98
CA ASN A 352 25.08 33.64 6.35
C ASN A 352 24.38 33.45 7.71
N GLU A 353 24.98 34.00 8.78
CA GLU A 353 24.39 34.08 10.13
C GLU A 353 23.36 35.22 10.27
N ASP A 354 23.07 35.95 9.18
CA ASP A 354 22.23 37.15 9.14
C ASP A 354 20.77 36.89 8.71
N ASP A 355 19.92 37.90 8.90
CA ASP A 355 18.46 37.91 8.64
C ASP A 355 18.04 37.37 7.25
N GLU A 356 18.93 37.38 6.24
CA GLU A 356 18.70 36.78 4.92
C GLU A 356 18.52 35.25 4.94
N PHE A 357 19.12 34.54 5.91
CA PHE A 357 18.93 33.10 6.07
C PHE A 357 17.52 32.79 6.60
N ALA A 358 17.03 33.58 7.57
CA ALA A 358 15.67 33.47 8.10
C ALA A 358 14.61 33.73 7.01
N MET A 359 14.87 34.61 6.05
CA MET A 359 13.95 34.88 4.94
C MET A 359 13.86 33.75 3.90
N ASN A 360 14.77 32.76 3.90
CA ASN A 360 14.88 31.76 2.82
C ASN A 360 15.05 30.31 3.30
N ILE A 361 14.60 29.98 4.52
CA ILE A 361 14.67 28.62 5.07
C ILE A 361 14.03 27.60 4.13
N SER A 362 12.87 27.91 3.52
CA SER A 362 12.19 27.03 2.58
C SER A 362 13.09 26.58 1.41
N SER A 363 13.81 27.51 0.76
CA SER A 363 14.73 27.20 -0.34
C SER A 363 15.90 26.30 0.09
N PHE A 364 16.39 26.48 1.32
CA PHE A 364 17.42 25.63 1.89
C PHE A 364 16.90 24.23 2.20
N LEU A 365 15.72 24.10 2.82
CA LEU A 365 15.10 22.81 3.12
C LEU A 365 14.80 22.02 1.84
N ASP A 366 14.32 22.70 0.79
CA ASP A 366 14.06 22.08 -0.51
C ASP A 366 15.35 21.59 -1.18
N PHE A 367 16.43 22.38 -1.11
CA PHE A 367 17.76 21.97 -1.55
C PHE A 367 18.23 20.70 -0.82
N ILE A 368 18.10 20.67 0.50
CA ILE A 368 18.48 19.52 1.33
C ILE A 368 17.66 18.27 0.98
N LYS A 369 16.32 18.40 0.85
CA LYS A 369 15.42 17.31 0.48
C LYS A 369 15.72 16.78 -0.93
N ARG A 370 15.93 17.67 -1.91
CA ARG A 370 16.16 17.31 -3.32
C ARG A 370 17.44 16.50 -3.53
N TYR A 371 18.48 16.75 -2.74
CA TYR A 371 19.79 16.10 -2.87
C TYR A 371 20.18 15.20 -1.69
N ASN A 372 19.27 14.96 -0.74
CA ASN A 372 19.48 14.11 0.45
C ASN A 372 20.77 14.46 1.23
N ILE A 373 20.93 15.73 1.61
CA ILE A 373 22.18 16.25 2.20
C ILE A 373 22.24 15.95 3.70
N TYR A 374 22.73 14.75 4.06
CA TYR A 374 22.88 14.31 5.45
C TYR A 374 23.78 15.20 6.31
N LEU A 375 24.77 15.85 5.72
CA LEU A 375 25.69 16.75 6.44
C LEU A 375 24.96 17.96 7.04
N ALA A 376 23.76 18.31 6.54
CA ALA A 376 22.95 19.40 7.08
C ALA A 376 22.33 19.09 8.45
N LEU A 377 22.27 17.82 8.88
CA LEU A 377 21.58 17.42 10.12
C LEU A 377 22.05 18.18 11.37
N PRO A 378 23.36 18.31 11.68
CA PRO A 378 23.79 19.04 12.86
C PRO A 378 23.38 20.51 12.83
N TYR A 379 23.44 21.15 11.65
CA TYR A 379 23.07 22.54 11.44
C TYR A 379 21.56 22.78 11.60
N LEU A 380 20.71 21.90 11.04
CA LEU A 380 19.26 21.98 11.25
C LEU A 380 18.88 21.81 12.72
N LYS A 381 19.55 20.89 13.42
CA LYS A 381 19.33 20.64 14.85
C LYS A 381 19.76 21.84 15.71
N SER A 382 20.88 22.48 15.40
CA SER A 382 21.34 23.66 16.13
C SER A 382 20.40 24.85 15.92
N ILE A 383 20.01 25.13 14.68
CA ILE A 383 19.07 26.23 14.37
C ILE A 383 17.74 26.07 15.10
N LEU A 384 17.18 24.85 15.12
CA LEU A 384 15.90 24.59 15.80
C LEU A 384 15.96 24.82 17.31
N LEU A 385 17.12 24.61 17.95
CA LEU A 385 17.30 24.75 19.40
C LEU A 385 17.79 26.14 19.82
N GLU A 386 18.57 26.81 18.98
CA GLU A 386 19.34 28.01 19.34
C GLU A 386 18.75 29.30 18.75
N SER A 387 17.95 29.21 17.69
CA SER A 387 17.41 30.41 17.03
C SER A 387 16.17 30.95 17.73
N LYS A 388 16.26 32.18 18.25
CA LYS A 388 15.13 32.94 18.81
C LYS A 388 14.24 33.60 17.75
N LYS A 389 14.59 33.48 16.46
CA LYS A 389 13.95 34.21 15.34
C LYS A 389 13.05 33.34 14.45
N LEU A 390 12.98 32.03 14.68
CA LEU A 390 12.14 31.15 13.87
C LEU A 390 10.68 31.27 14.27
N ASP A 391 9.80 31.47 13.29
CA ASP A 391 8.37 31.28 13.49
C ASP A 391 8.01 29.78 13.59
N GLU A 392 6.78 29.49 13.99
CA GLU A 392 6.31 28.12 14.16
C GLU A 392 6.31 27.33 12.83
N TYR A 393 6.05 27.99 11.70
CA TYR A 393 5.99 27.35 10.39
C TYR A 393 7.37 26.83 9.98
N ASP A 394 8.41 27.66 10.14
CA ASP A 394 9.79 27.27 9.86
C ASP A 394 10.26 26.15 10.78
N GLN A 395 9.90 26.20 12.08
CA GLN A 395 10.20 25.11 13.01
C GLN A 395 9.58 23.78 12.56
N ILE A 396 8.32 23.81 12.12
CA ILE A 396 7.60 22.64 11.59
C ILE A 396 8.29 22.09 10.33
N GLU A 397 8.68 22.94 9.38
CA GLU A 397 9.33 22.48 8.15
C GLU A 397 10.75 21.96 8.40
N ILE A 398 11.51 22.57 9.32
CA ILE A 398 12.81 22.08 9.74
C ILE A 398 12.68 20.69 10.37
N VAL A 399 11.76 20.49 11.32
CA VAL A 399 11.63 19.20 12.02
C VAL A 399 11.16 18.08 11.09
N LYS A 400 10.26 18.37 10.14
CA LYS A 400 9.89 17.44 9.07
C LYS A 400 11.08 17.10 8.18
N THR A 401 11.94 18.07 7.88
CA THR A 401 13.16 17.85 7.08
C THR A 401 14.17 16.98 7.82
N ILE A 402 14.35 17.19 9.13
CA ILE A 402 15.20 16.32 9.97
C ILE A 402 14.65 14.88 9.94
N ALA A 403 13.34 14.70 10.09
CA ALA A 403 12.70 13.38 10.04
C ALA A 403 12.85 12.70 8.68
N PHE A 404 12.74 13.47 7.59
CA PHE A 404 12.97 12.99 6.22
C PHE A 404 14.41 12.49 6.01
N LEU A 405 15.40 13.23 6.53
CA LEU A 405 16.81 12.85 6.39
C LEU A 405 17.18 11.65 7.26
N LYS A 406 16.71 11.62 8.53
CA LYS A 406 17.08 10.57 9.46
C LYS A 406 15.99 10.31 10.50
N GLU A 407 15.61 9.05 10.62
CA GLU A 407 14.72 8.53 11.66
C GLU A 407 15.42 8.46 13.04
N ASP A 408 15.75 9.61 13.63
CA ASP A 408 16.46 9.73 14.91
C ASP A 408 15.49 9.80 16.09
N LYS A 409 14.89 8.64 16.43
CA LYS A 409 13.90 8.51 17.51
C LYS A 409 14.36 9.12 18.85
N PRO A 410 15.61 8.90 19.34
CA PRO A 410 16.09 9.53 20.57
C PRO A 410 16.09 11.07 20.52
N TYR A 411 16.49 11.65 19.38
CA TYR A 411 16.47 13.10 19.21
C TYR A 411 15.05 13.69 19.30
N PHE A 412 14.06 13.06 18.67
CA PHE A 412 12.68 13.56 18.74
C PHE A 412 12.06 13.41 20.12
N ILE A 413 12.44 12.38 20.90
CA ILE A 413 12.04 12.24 22.30
C ILE A 413 12.60 13.40 23.14
N ASP A 414 13.90 13.68 23.01
CA ASP A 414 14.56 14.80 23.70
C ASP A 414 13.93 16.15 23.29
N LEU A 415 13.68 16.36 22.00
CA LEU A 415 13.02 17.55 21.49
C LEU A 415 11.62 17.73 22.08
N LEU A 416 10.78 16.68 22.06
CA LEU A 416 9.42 16.74 22.61
C LEU A 416 9.43 17.09 24.11
N SER A 417 10.42 16.60 24.86
CA SER A 417 10.55 16.88 26.30
C SER A 417 10.89 18.33 26.63
N LYS A 418 11.43 19.09 25.66
CA LYS A 418 11.78 20.51 25.81
C LYS A 418 10.64 21.45 25.41
N ILE A 419 9.60 20.94 24.75
CA ILE A 419 8.43 21.72 24.36
C ILE A 419 7.44 21.77 25.54
N SER A 420 7.01 22.97 25.92
CA SER A 420 6.00 23.18 26.97
C SER A 420 4.68 22.50 26.61
N LYS A 421 4.18 21.61 27.48
CA LYS A 421 2.86 20.96 27.29
C LYS A 421 1.67 21.94 27.28
N THR A 422 1.86 23.13 27.84
CA THR A 422 0.83 24.19 27.93
C THR A 422 0.58 24.86 26.59
N ASP A 423 1.57 24.83 25.69
CA ASP A 423 1.43 25.33 24.33
C ASP A 423 1.14 24.14 23.43
N GLN A 424 -0.14 23.80 23.25
CA GLN A 424 -0.61 22.86 22.22
C GLN A 424 -0.38 23.42 20.80
N SER A 425 0.82 23.91 20.56
CA SER A 425 1.32 24.43 19.30
C SER A 425 1.28 23.33 18.23
N ASN A 426 1.04 23.72 16.99
CA ASN A 426 1.17 22.85 15.82
C ASN A 426 2.57 22.22 15.75
N PHE A 427 3.59 22.90 16.30
CA PHE A 427 4.93 22.35 16.45
C PHE A 427 4.96 21.12 17.36
N TRP A 428 4.39 21.20 18.58
CA TRP A 428 4.30 20.03 19.47
C TRP A 428 3.60 18.86 18.79
N PHE A 429 2.48 19.13 18.13
CA PHE A 429 1.70 18.12 17.41
C PHE A 429 2.51 17.47 16.30
N THR A 430 3.29 18.26 15.54
CA THR A 430 4.16 17.74 14.48
C THR A 430 5.25 16.82 15.03
N VAL A 431 5.93 17.19 16.13
CA VAL A 431 6.95 16.34 16.75
C VAL A 431 6.33 15.05 17.29
N ASN A 432 5.15 15.12 17.91
CA ASN A 432 4.43 13.95 18.40
C ASN A 432 4.02 13.02 17.23
N ALA A 433 3.49 13.57 16.15
CA ALA A 433 3.13 12.82 14.94
C ALA A 433 4.33 12.09 14.33
N ILE A 434 5.51 12.72 14.27
CA ILE A 434 6.76 12.08 13.84
C ILE A 434 7.10 10.90 14.76
N LEU A 435 7.01 11.06 16.08
CA LEU A 435 7.27 9.98 17.02
C LEU A 435 6.27 8.81 16.87
N ILE A 436 5.00 9.10 16.59
CA ILE A 436 3.97 8.07 16.30
C ILE A 436 4.32 7.32 15.02
N TYR A 437 4.73 8.02 13.96
CA TYR A 437 5.21 7.39 12.73
C TYR A 437 6.40 6.45 13.01
N LEU A 438 7.32 6.87 13.89
CA LEU A 438 8.44 6.08 14.40
C LEU A 438 8.04 5.04 15.48
N LYS A 439 6.75 4.71 15.58
CA LYS A 439 6.17 3.69 16.46
C LYS A 439 6.60 3.89 17.92
N ASN A 440 6.60 5.13 18.40
CA ASN A 440 6.84 5.45 19.80
C ASN A 440 5.56 5.27 20.62
N GLU A 441 5.56 4.30 21.54
CA GLU A 441 4.42 3.95 22.37
C GLU A 441 3.96 5.10 23.28
N VAL A 442 4.91 5.85 23.88
CA VAL A 442 4.60 6.99 24.75
C VAL A 442 3.91 8.11 23.96
N ALA A 443 4.32 8.34 22.71
CA ALA A 443 3.67 9.34 21.85
C ALA A 443 2.24 8.91 21.47
N VAL A 444 2.04 7.64 21.11
CA VAL A 444 0.71 7.07 20.83
C VAL A 444 -0.20 7.22 22.05
N MET A 445 0.28 6.79 23.23
CA MET A 445 -0.44 6.96 24.50
C MET A 445 -0.82 8.41 24.74
N SER A 446 0.13 9.33 24.61
CA SER A 446 -0.10 10.75 24.85
C SER A 446 -1.17 11.34 23.93
N LEU A 447 -1.21 10.94 22.66
CA LEU A 447 -2.21 11.44 21.72
C LEU A 447 -3.59 10.81 21.99
N CYS A 448 -3.65 9.53 22.35
CA CYS A 448 -4.90 8.88 22.77
C CYS A 448 -5.51 9.55 24.03
N GLU A 449 -4.69 9.90 25.02
CA GLU A 449 -5.16 10.64 26.20
C GLU A 449 -5.66 12.04 25.83
N GLU A 450 -5.00 12.71 24.89
CA GLU A 450 -5.46 14.02 24.43
C GLU A 450 -6.81 13.95 23.70
N VAL A 451 -7.08 12.88 22.94
CA VAL A 451 -8.43 12.62 22.39
C VAL A 451 -9.47 12.54 23.51
N LYS A 452 -9.15 11.88 24.63
CA LYS A 452 -10.09 11.81 25.76
C LYS A 452 -10.29 13.16 26.44
N ASN A 453 -9.20 13.91 26.64
CA ASN A 453 -9.22 15.22 27.30
C ASN A 453 -10.02 16.26 26.52
N ARG A 454 -10.01 16.17 25.18
CA ARG A 454 -10.73 17.10 24.30
C ARG A 454 -12.24 16.93 24.26
N LYS A 455 -12.79 15.89 24.92
CA LYS A 455 -14.23 15.55 24.99
C LYS A 455 -15.16 16.72 24.62
N ILE A 456 -15.76 16.65 23.43
CA ILE A 456 -16.53 17.74 22.83
C ILE A 456 -18.04 17.47 22.99
N GLU A 457 -18.78 18.46 23.50
CA GLU A 457 -20.24 18.44 23.54
C GLU A 457 -20.82 19.00 22.24
N ILE A 458 -21.61 18.20 21.52
CA ILE A 458 -22.39 18.66 20.36
C ILE A 458 -23.87 18.50 20.68
N LYS A 459 -24.59 19.62 20.77
CA LYS A 459 -26.04 19.60 20.87
C LYS A 459 -26.63 19.52 19.47
N GLU A 460 -27.24 18.38 19.11
CA GLU A 460 -27.98 18.24 17.85
C GLU A 460 -29.22 19.17 17.76
N LYS A 461 -29.61 19.83 18.86
CA LYS A 461 -30.84 20.62 19.02
C LYS A 461 -30.65 22.14 19.01
N GLU A 462 -29.81 22.71 18.15
CA GLU A 462 -30.12 24.05 17.65
C GLU A 462 -30.85 23.92 16.32
N PRO A 463 -32.19 23.91 16.33
CA PRO A 463 -32.93 23.90 15.08
C PRO A 463 -32.69 25.24 14.39
N SER A 464 -32.03 25.21 13.24
CA SER A 464 -32.13 26.26 12.25
C SER A 464 -33.57 26.31 11.72
N PHE A 465 -34.49 26.84 12.54
CA PHE A 465 -35.85 27.17 12.12
C PHE A 465 -35.81 28.43 11.26
N SER A 466 -35.45 28.26 9.99
CA SER A 466 -35.90 29.11 8.88
C SER A 466 -35.31 28.57 7.57
N PRO A 467 -36.10 28.45 6.49
CA PRO A 467 -35.58 28.12 5.14
C PRO A 467 -34.59 29.15 4.58
N HIS A 468 -34.30 30.23 5.33
CA HIS A 468 -33.38 31.31 4.99
C HIS A 468 -32.23 31.43 6.00
N ALA A 469 -32.12 30.55 7.01
CA ALA A 469 -31.01 30.57 7.96
C ALA A 469 -29.76 29.93 7.32
N MET A 470 -28.85 30.80 6.91
CA MET A 470 -27.51 30.50 6.45
C MET A 470 -26.73 29.63 7.46
N ALA A 471 -25.80 28.84 6.94
CA ALA A 471 -24.85 27.97 7.64
C ALA A 471 -24.51 28.41 9.07
N ARG A 472 -24.66 27.51 10.05
CA ARG A 472 -24.12 27.75 11.39
C ARG A 472 -22.59 27.72 11.36
N PRO A 473 -21.89 28.61 12.08
CA PRO A 473 -20.46 28.49 12.25
C PRO A 473 -20.13 27.16 12.94
N ILE A 474 -19.24 26.38 12.32
CA ILE A 474 -18.69 25.13 12.85
C ILE A 474 -17.36 25.51 13.51
N SER A 475 -17.12 25.05 14.75
CA SER A 475 -15.84 25.31 15.41
C SER A 475 -14.73 24.44 14.80
N THR A 476 -13.47 24.81 15.02
CA THR A 476 -12.31 24.02 14.58
C THR A 476 -12.33 22.60 15.13
N GLU A 477 -12.80 22.43 16.36
CA GLU A 477 -12.92 21.16 17.07
C GLU A 477 -14.06 20.30 16.50
N GLU A 478 -15.13 20.94 16.02
CA GLU A 478 -16.23 20.24 15.35
C GLU A 478 -15.89 19.87 13.90
N ALA A 479 -15.12 20.72 13.19
CA ALA A 479 -14.61 20.42 11.86
C ALA A 479 -13.71 19.17 11.87
N GLU A 480 -12.89 19.01 12.91
CA GLU A 480 -12.05 17.82 13.13
C GLU A 480 -12.84 16.51 13.06
N MET A 481 -14.10 16.50 13.50
CA MET A 481 -14.93 15.29 13.49
C MET A 481 -15.25 14.77 12.07
N ASN A 482 -15.04 15.61 11.05
CA ASN A 482 -15.19 15.24 9.65
C ASN A 482 -13.84 14.99 8.94
N ASP A 483 -12.81 15.77 9.28
CA ASP A 483 -11.54 15.80 8.53
C ASP A 483 -10.43 14.94 9.13
N PHE A 484 -10.55 14.52 10.40
CA PHE A 484 -9.59 13.67 11.12
C PHE A 484 -8.13 14.19 11.15
N HIS A 485 -7.91 15.50 11.05
CA HIS A 485 -6.56 16.09 11.00
C HIS A 485 -5.75 15.84 12.28
N PHE A 486 -6.38 15.97 13.44
CA PHE A 486 -5.77 15.77 14.75
C PHE A 486 -5.45 14.28 15.01
N VAL A 487 -6.32 13.35 14.62
CA VAL A 487 -6.08 11.91 14.81
C VAL A 487 -5.39 11.23 13.63
N ALA A 488 -5.06 11.97 12.56
CA ALA A 488 -4.38 11.44 11.38
C ALA A 488 -3.13 10.60 11.70
N PRO A 489 -2.25 10.98 12.66
CA PRO A 489 -1.10 10.14 13.03
C PRO A 489 -1.50 8.77 13.59
N LEU A 490 -2.57 8.68 14.39
CA LEU A 490 -3.10 7.43 14.94
C LEU A 490 -3.71 6.55 13.85
N ILE A 491 -4.47 7.15 12.94
CA ILE A 491 -5.08 6.46 11.79
C ILE A 491 -4.02 5.85 10.87
N GLN A 492 -2.79 6.39 10.89
CA GLN A 492 -1.69 5.86 10.09
C GLN A 492 -0.98 4.64 10.66
N LEU A 493 -1.30 4.25 11.90
CA LEU A 493 -0.74 3.06 12.52
C LEU A 493 -1.29 1.77 11.90
N ASP A 494 -0.45 0.75 11.93
CA ASP A 494 -0.66 -0.54 11.27
C ASP A 494 0.00 -1.69 12.05
N ASP A 495 0.28 -1.47 13.34
CA ASP A 495 1.01 -2.37 14.22
C ASP A 495 0.13 -2.75 15.42
N SER A 496 -0.15 -4.05 15.57
CA SER A 496 -1.09 -4.59 16.56
C SER A 496 -0.65 -4.38 18.01
N ARG A 497 0.60 -4.01 18.29
CA ARG A 497 1.07 -3.68 19.66
C ARG A 497 0.29 -2.52 20.28
N PHE A 498 -0.26 -1.62 19.46
CA PHE A 498 -1.04 -0.48 19.96
C PHE A 498 -2.52 -0.81 20.18
N LEU A 499 -2.95 -2.04 19.90
CA LEU A 499 -4.34 -2.49 20.05
C LEU A 499 -4.96 -2.12 21.42
N PRO A 500 -4.27 -2.29 22.58
CA PRO A 500 -4.85 -1.95 23.87
C PRO A 500 -5.30 -0.49 23.99
N TYR A 501 -4.56 0.45 23.38
CA TYR A 501 -4.89 1.89 23.45
C TYR A 501 -6.12 2.24 22.63
N PHE A 502 -6.29 1.61 21.47
CA PHE A 502 -7.47 1.81 20.62
C PHE A 502 -8.73 1.13 21.20
N VAL A 503 -8.58 -0.03 21.83
CA VAL A 503 -9.67 -0.66 22.60
C VAL A 503 -10.11 0.23 23.76
N ASP A 504 -9.17 0.86 24.46
CA ASP A 504 -9.48 1.77 25.55
C ASP A 504 -10.19 3.05 25.07
N LEU A 505 -9.90 3.53 23.85
CA LEU A 505 -10.67 4.60 23.21
C LEU A 505 -12.12 4.19 22.89
N LEU A 506 -12.36 2.96 22.42
CA LEU A 506 -13.74 2.44 22.26
C LEU A 506 -14.45 2.32 23.60
N LYS A 507 -13.74 1.88 24.65
CA LYS A 507 -14.31 1.85 25.99
C LYS A 507 -14.70 3.26 26.45
N PHE A 508 -13.86 4.25 26.20
CA PHE A 508 -14.15 5.65 26.50
C PHE A 508 -15.34 6.18 25.69
N SER A 509 -15.45 5.86 24.40
CA SER A 509 -16.58 6.32 23.58
C SER A 509 -17.92 5.75 24.08
N LEU A 510 -17.94 4.51 24.60
CA LEU A 510 -19.12 3.95 25.28
C LEU A 510 -19.46 4.70 26.58
N VAL A 511 -18.45 5.03 27.38
CA VAL A 511 -18.64 5.75 28.65
C VAL A 511 -19.33 7.08 28.39
N ILE A 512 -18.84 7.88 27.44
CA ILE A 512 -19.40 9.20 27.17
C ILE A 512 -20.81 9.15 26.55
N VAL A 513 -21.13 8.13 25.73
CA VAL A 513 -22.50 7.95 25.21
C VAL A 513 -23.47 7.55 26.31
N ASN A 514 -23.02 6.72 27.27
CA ASN A 514 -23.84 6.32 28.41
C ASN A 514 -24.02 7.45 29.43
N GLU A 515 -23.11 8.41 29.49
CA GLU A 515 -23.25 9.63 30.30
C GLU A 515 -24.35 10.55 29.76
N ASP A 516 -24.28 10.91 28.47
CA ASP A 516 -25.29 11.74 27.80
C ASP A 516 -25.24 11.52 26.28
N SER A 517 -26.16 10.69 25.78
CA SER A 517 -26.20 10.33 24.37
C SER A 517 -26.58 11.50 23.45
N GLU A 518 -27.33 12.49 23.93
CA GLU A 518 -27.71 13.66 23.13
C GLU A 518 -26.52 14.60 22.87
N LYS A 519 -25.54 14.63 23.78
CA LYS A 519 -24.39 15.52 23.68
C LYS A 519 -23.16 14.89 23.04
N TYR A 520 -22.92 13.61 23.29
CA TYR A 520 -21.64 13.00 22.97
C TYR A 520 -21.70 11.95 21.85
N SER A 521 -22.88 11.64 21.32
CA SER A 521 -23.02 10.64 20.24
C SER A 521 -22.16 10.95 19.02
N VAL A 522 -22.08 12.22 18.60
CA VAL A 522 -21.25 12.63 17.45
C VAL A 522 -19.77 12.43 17.74
N TYR A 523 -19.29 12.86 18.92
CA TYR A 523 -17.89 12.70 19.30
C TYR A 523 -17.51 11.22 19.51
N ALA A 524 -18.41 10.42 20.08
CA ALA A 524 -18.23 8.99 20.22
C ALA A 524 -18.17 8.28 18.86
N ASN A 525 -19.03 8.66 17.90
CA ASN A 525 -18.96 8.14 16.53
C ASN A 525 -17.64 8.53 15.85
N TYR A 526 -17.15 9.75 16.08
CA TYR A 526 -15.84 10.19 15.61
C TYR A 526 -14.72 9.28 16.15
N ILE A 527 -14.73 8.98 17.45
CA ILE A 527 -13.77 8.04 18.06
C ILE A 527 -13.89 6.65 17.45
N ASP A 528 -15.11 6.11 17.41
CA ASP A 528 -15.37 4.80 16.85
C ASP A 528 -14.82 4.70 15.42
N ASN A 529 -15.11 5.68 14.57
CA ASN A 529 -14.70 5.69 13.17
C ASN A 529 -13.18 5.58 13.01
N PHE A 530 -12.39 6.44 13.66
CA PHE A 530 -10.95 6.40 13.47
C PHE A 530 -10.31 5.16 14.09
N VAL A 531 -10.89 4.61 15.17
CA VAL A 531 -10.45 3.34 15.74
C VAL A 531 -10.70 2.19 14.77
N PHE A 532 -11.87 2.14 14.13
CA PHE A 532 -12.17 1.12 13.12
C PHE A 532 -11.27 1.21 11.88
N ILE A 533 -10.85 2.42 11.47
CA ILE A 533 -9.86 2.59 10.40
C ILE A 533 -8.51 1.98 10.82
N TYR A 534 -8.06 2.22 12.06
CA TYR A 534 -6.85 1.57 12.58
C TYR A 534 -6.97 0.04 12.60
N PHE A 535 -8.08 -0.51 13.10
CA PHE A 535 -8.32 -1.96 13.10
C PHE A 535 -8.29 -2.55 11.68
N GLU A 536 -8.85 -1.84 10.70
CA GLU A 536 -8.79 -2.25 9.30
C GLU A 536 -7.34 -2.34 8.80
N ARG A 537 -6.47 -1.40 9.17
CA ARG A 537 -5.06 -1.39 8.74
C ARG A 537 -4.25 -2.56 9.27
N LEU A 538 -4.63 -3.12 10.42
CA LEU A 538 -3.99 -4.32 10.97
C LEU A 538 -4.12 -5.55 10.04
N LYS A 539 -4.98 -5.51 9.00
CA LYS A 539 -5.01 -6.53 7.95
C LYS A 539 -3.66 -6.75 7.27
N ILE A 540 -2.77 -5.76 7.30
CA ILE A 540 -1.40 -5.87 6.76
C ILE A 540 -0.59 -7.00 7.40
N GLU A 541 -0.88 -7.34 8.67
CA GLU A 541 -0.23 -8.46 9.38
C GLU A 541 -0.72 -9.84 8.88
N LYS A 542 -1.76 -9.88 8.04
CA LYS A 542 -2.30 -11.09 7.39
C LYS A 542 -2.67 -12.20 8.39
N SER A 543 -3.17 -11.80 9.57
CA SER A 543 -3.55 -12.73 10.63
C SER A 543 -4.98 -12.49 11.06
N TYR A 544 -5.85 -13.48 10.87
CA TYR A 544 -7.23 -13.45 11.38
C TYR A 544 -7.27 -13.46 12.92
N GLN A 545 -6.17 -13.87 13.59
CA GLN A 545 -6.04 -13.80 15.04
C GLN A 545 -6.26 -12.39 15.60
N ILE A 546 -5.94 -11.35 14.82
CA ILE A 546 -6.18 -9.95 15.21
C ILE A 546 -7.68 -9.70 15.42
N ILE A 547 -8.53 -10.21 14.52
CA ILE A 547 -9.98 -10.07 14.66
C ILE A 547 -10.46 -10.80 15.92
N SER A 548 -9.99 -12.02 16.15
CA SER A 548 -10.33 -12.77 17.37
C SER A 548 -9.90 -12.03 18.64
N ASN A 549 -8.73 -11.35 18.61
CA ASN A 549 -8.26 -10.54 19.73
C ASN A 549 -9.15 -9.31 19.93
N ILE A 550 -9.51 -8.58 18.87
CA ILE A 550 -10.44 -7.44 18.92
C ILE A 550 -11.79 -7.88 19.52
N GLU A 551 -12.36 -8.99 19.03
CA GLU A 551 -13.62 -9.52 19.53
C GLU A 551 -13.54 -9.90 21.01
N THR A 552 -12.44 -10.54 21.42
CA THR A 552 -12.20 -10.93 22.82
C THR A 552 -12.14 -9.72 23.73
N GLU A 553 -11.47 -8.65 23.30
CA GLU A 553 -11.38 -7.41 24.07
C GLU A 553 -12.73 -6.68 24.14
N ILE A 554 -13.47 -6.58 23.02
CA ILE A 554 -14.80 -5.95 22.99
C ILE A 554 -15.82 -6.76 23.80
N ALA A 555 -15.71 -8.10 23.82
CA ALA A 555 -16.58 -8.97 24.61
C ALA A 555 -16.46 -8.72 26.12
N LYS A 556 -15.39 -8.09 26.61
CA LYS A 556 -15.25 -7.66 28.01
C LYS A 556 -16.11 -6.44 28.35
N PHE A 557 -16.71 -5.77 27.36
CA PHE A 557 -17.64 -4.66 27.60
C PHE A 557 -19.02 -5.17 28.04
N GLN A 558 -19.85 -4.28 28.58
CA GLN A 558 -21.23 -4.63 28.94
C GLN A 558 -22.04 -5.07 27.71
N THR A 559 -23.02 -5.96 27.87
CA THR A 559 -23.71 -6.67 26.77
C THR A 559 -24.38 -5.75 25.74
N ASN A 560 -24.92 -4.60 26.17
CA ASN A 560 -25.55 -3.62 25.27
C ASN A 560 -24.52 -2.87 24.42
N ALA A 561 -23.28 -2.73 24.90
CA ALA A 561 -22.20 -2.07 24.18
C ALA A 561 -21.67 -2.91 23.02
N ILE A 562 -21.70 -4.24 23.15
CA ILE A 562 -21.31 -5.18 22.07
C ILE A 562 -22.19 -4.97 20.83
N GLN A 563 -23.48 -4.67 21.03
CA GLN A 563 -24.42 -4.45 19.92
C GLN A 563 -24.05 -3.23 19.08
N ARG A 564 -23.50 -2.16 19.69
CA ARG A 564 -23.06 -0.95 18.98
C ARG A 564 -21.97 -1.25 17.96
N TYR A 565 -21.04 -2.14 18.29
CA TYR A 565 -19.85 -2.43 17.46
C TYR A 565 -19.99 -3.63 16.53
N ARG A 566 -21.05 -4.44 16.69
CA ARG A 566 -21.27 -5.66 15.91
C ARG A 566 -21.15 -5.44 14.39
N LEU A 567 -21.83 -4.42 13.86
CA LEU A 567 -21.79 -4.11 12.42
C LEU A 567 -20.38 -3.71 11.95
N GLY A 568 -19.60 -3.03 12.78
CA GLY A 568 -18.21 -2.68 12.47
C GLY A 568 -17.31 -3.91 12.45
N ILE A 569 -17.46 -4.80 13.43
CA ILE A 569 -16.71 -6.06 13.53
C ILE A 569 -17.02 -6.98 12.33
N ASP A 570 -18.28 -7.12 11.95
CA ASP A 570 -18.68 -7.96 10.82
C ASP A 570 -18.09 -7.43 9.50
N LYS A 571 -18.02 -6.09 9.32
CA LYS A 571 -17.31 -5.47 8.19
C LYS A 571 -15.81 -5.75 8.23
N LEU A 572 -15.17 -5.63 9.40
CA LEU A 572 -13.75 -5.93 9.55
C LEU A 572 -13.43 -7.39 9.19
N LYS A 573 -14.28 -8.34 9.61
CA LYS A 573 -14.15 -9.75 9.25
C LYS A 573 -14.12 -9.95 7.74
N ALA A 574 -15.09 -9.38 7.03
CA ALA A 574 -15.14 -9.46 5.56
C ALA A 574 -13.87 -8.87 4.93
N ILE A 575 -13.44 -7.68 5.36
CA ILE A 575 -12.23 -7.03 4.83
C ILE A 575 -10.98 -7.89 5.08
N PHE A 576 -10.85 -8.51 6.25
CA PHE A 576 -9.70 -9.36 6.57
C PHE A 576 -9.72 -10.66 5.76
N ILE A 577 -10.88 -11.30 5.61
CA ILE A 577 -11.03 -12.50 4.79
C ILE A 577 -10.66 -12.17 3.34
N ASP A 578 -11.26 -11.15 2.75
CA ASP A 578 -10.96 -10.71 1.38
C ASP A 578 -9.47 -10.40 1.19
N TYR A 579 -8.84 -9.72 2.15
CA TYR A 579 -7.43 -9.37 2.08
C TYR A 579 -6.50 -10.59 2.24
N ILE A 580 -6.84 -11.53 3.12
CA ILE A 580 -6.08 -12.78 3.32
C ILE A 580 -6.23 -13.70 2.09
N GLU A 581 -7.42 -13.77 1.51
CA GLU A 581 -7.74 -14.58 0.32
C GLU A 581 -7.22 -13.96 -0.98
N SER A 582 -7.02 -12.63 -1.02
CA SER A 582 -6.49 -11.95 -2.20
C SER A 582 -5.13 -12.49 -2.63
N GLU A 583 -4.97 -12.69 -3.94
CA GLU A 583 -3.71 -13.16 -4.52
C GLU A 583 -2.57 -12.18 -4.18
N LYS A 584 -1.45 -12.73 -3.72
CA LYS A 584 -0.29 -11.91 -3.35
C LYS A 584 0.23 -11.13 -4.57
N PRO A 585 0.72 -9.90 -4.38
CA PRO A 585 1.41 -9.18 -5.46
C PRO A 585 2.53 -10.04 -6.03
N ILE A 586 2.74 -9.98 -7.35
CA ILE A 586 3.82 -10.72 -8.03
C ILE A 586 5.20 -10.44 -7.40
N THR A 587 5.39 -9.25 -6.83
CA THR A 587 6.59 -8.86 -6.09
C THR A 587 6.81 -9.67 -4.81
N GLU A 588 5.75 -10.06 -4.09
CA GLU A 588 5.85 -10.96 -2.94
C GLU A 588 6.20 -12.39 -3.37
N TYR A 589 5.66 -12.85 -4.51
CA TYR A 589 6.06 -14.13 -5.09
C TYR A 589 7.52 -14.10 -5.57
N ILE A 590 7.98 -13.00 -6.17
CA ILE A 590 9.38 -12.79 -6.56
C ILE A 590 10.27 -12.72 -5.32
N LYS A 591 9.86 -12.03 -4.24
CA LYS A 591 10.63 -11.97 -3.00
C LYS A 591 10.69 -13.32 -2.32
N LYS A 592 9.57 -14.05 -2.21
CA LYS A 592 9.59 -15.43 -1.72
C LYS A 592 10.43 -16.35 -2.60
N TYR A 593 10.35 -16.20 -3.92
CA TYR A 593 11.19 -16.95 -4.84
C TYR A 593 12.67 -16.63 -4.64
N ASN A 594 13.03 -15.35 -4.49
CA ASN A 594 14.40 -14.91 -4.26
C ASN A 594 14.90 -15.28 -2.86
N ASP A 595 14.07 -15.21 -1.82
CA ASP A 595 14.38 -15.64 -0.46
C ASP A 595 14.53 -17.17 -0.42
N GLN A 596 13.70 -17.92 -1.13
CA GLN A 596 13.88 -19.36 -1.28
C GLN A 596 15.10 -19.69 -2.14
N LYS A 597 15.42 -18.90 -3.16
CA LYS A 597 16.62 -19.02 -3.97
C LYS A 597 17.88 -18.70 -3.16
N ALA A 598 17.85 -17.70 -2.28
CA ALA A 598 18.93 -17.37 -1.36
C ALA A 598 19.12 -18.44 -0.29
N LYS A 599 18.02 -18.99 0.25
CA LYS A 599 18.04 -20.16 1.16
C LYS A 599 18.44 -21.48 0.45
N ARG A 600 18.39 -21.54 -0.88
CA ARG A 600 18.79 -22.72 -1.70
C ARG A 600 20.30 -22.85 -1.92
N TYR A 601 21.08 -21.81 -1.62
CA TYR A 601 22.54 -21.85 -1.72
C TYR A 601 23.15 -21.57 -0.35
N LEU A 602 23.17 -22.58 0.53
CA LEU A 602 24.16 -22.58 1.60
C LEU A 602 25.53 -22.53 0.94
N THR A 603 26.24 -21.41 1.09
CA THR A 603 27.60 -21.26 0.58
C THR A 603 28.53 -22.08 1.48
N ILE A 604 28.62 -23.38 1.20
CA ILE A 604 29.66 -24.21 1.78
C ILE A 604 30.95 -23.80 1.05
N SER A 605 31.81 -23.06 1.75
CA SER A 605 33.02 -22.46 1.18
C SER A 605 34.31 -23.17 1.62
N SER A 606 34.22 -24.15 2.53
CA SER A 606 35.37 -24.91 3.04
C SER A 606 34.99 -26.27 3.63
N ASP A 607 35.99 -27.15 3.75
CA ASP A 607 35.89 -28.46 4.40
C ASP A 607 35.40 -28.33 5.86
N ALA A 608 35.81 -27.27 6.56
CA ALA A 608 35.40 -26.98 7.93
C ALA A 608 33.90 -26.63 8.03
N THR A 609 33.37 -25.89 7.06
CA THR A 609 31.94 -25.56 7.00
C THR A 609 31.10 -26.80 6.70
N LEU A 610 31.56 -27.68 5.80
CA LEU A 610 30.92 -28.96 5.53
C LEU A 610 30.94 -29.87 6.77
N ASN A 611 32.05 -29.89 7.49
CA ASN A 611 32.22 -30.65 8.72
C ASN A 611 31.23 -30.22 9.81
N LEU A 612 31.08 -28.91 10.06
CA LEU A 612 30.12 -28.40 11.04
C LEU A 612 28.66 -28.78 10.70
N LEU A 613 28.31 -28.77 9.42
CA LEU A 613 26.98 -29.16 8.96
C LEU A 613 26.74 -30.67 9.13
N LEU A 614 27.73 -31.50 8.79
CA LEU A 614 27.65 -32.95 8.99
C LEU A 614 27.64 -33.33 10.47
N GLU A 615 28.40 -32.62 11.30
CA GLU A 615 28.37 -32.81 12.76
C GLU A 615 26.97 -32.62 13.31
N LYS A 616 26.31 -31.52 12.92
CA LYS A 616 24.93 -31.25 13.33
C LYS A 616 23.98 -32.32 12.80
N ALA A 617 24.12 -32.69 11.53
CA ALA A 617 23.29 -33.73 10.92
C ALA A 617 23.39 -35.07 11.66
N ILE A 618 24.60 -35.47 12.08
CA ILE A 618 24.82 -36.75 12.79
C ILE A 618 24.41 -36.63 14.27
N ASN A 619 24.93 -35.64 15.00
CA ASN A 619 24.77 -35.55 16.45
C ASN A 619 23.38 -35.10 16.90
N VAL A 620 22.66 -34.35 16.06
CA VAL A 620 21.34 -33.81 16.41
C VAL A 620 20.26 -34.57 15.67
N ASP A 621 20.26 -34.50 14.34
CA ASP A 621 19.10 -34.95 13.55
C ASP A 621 19.06 -36.47 13.38
N LEU A 622 20.19 -37.10 13.04
CA LEU A 622 20.30 -38.55 12.92
C LEU A 622 20.13 -39.22 14.28
N ARG A 623 20.77 -38.67 15.32
CA ARG A 623 20.61 -39.11 16.70
C ARG A 623 19.14 -39.06 17.13
N ARG A 624 18.46 -37.93 16.95
CA ARG A 624 17.02 -37.78 17.28
C ARG A 624 16.16 -38.81 16.56
N TRP A 625 16.38 -39.01 15.27
CA TRP A 625 15.62 -39.98 14.47
C TRP A 625 15.76 -41.41 15.01
N ILE A 626 16.95 -41.76 15.50
CA ILE A 626 17.24 -43.09 16.04
C ILE A 626 16.76 -43.24 17.48
N GLU A 627 17.16 -42.32 18.37
CA GLU A 627 16.91 -42.39 19.82
C GLU A 627 15.47 -42.04 20.20
N ILE A 628 14.88 -41.01 19.57
CA ILE A 628 13.56 -40.48 19.94
C ILE A 628 12.46 -41.06 19.05
N GLU A 629 12.68 -41.08 17.73
CA GLU A 629 11.67 -41.54 16.77
C GLU A 629 11.69 -43.07 16.58
N GLY A 630 12.66 -43.76 17.22
CA GLY A 630 12.70 -45.22 17.32
C GLY A 630 13.01 -45.94 16.01
N ALA A 631 13.59 -45.26 15.04
CA ALA A 631 13.81 -45.78 13.69
C ALA A 631 14.59 -47.10 13.65
N TYR A 632 15.49 -47.32 14.61
CA TYR A 632 16.32 -48.52 14.66
C TYR A 632 15.54 -49.78 15.08
N LYS A 633 14.38 -49.64 15.76
CA LYS A 633 13.45 -50.75 16.02
C LYS A 633 12.87 -51.33 14.72
N MET A 634 12.76 -50.54 13.66
CA MET A 634 12.36 -51.02 12.33
C MET A 634 13.47 -51.80 11.63
N ILE A 635 14.74 -51.39 11.75
CA ILE A 635 15.89 -52.09 11.15
C ILE A 635 16.07 -53.49 11.77
N GLN A 636 15.82 -53.65 13.09
CA GLN A 636 15.77 -54.96 13.74
C GLN A 636 14.59 -55.84 13.25
N HIS A 637 13.41 -55.26 12.99
CA HIS A 637 12.26 -56.02 12.45
C HIS A 637 12.54 -56.59 11.04
N TYR A 638 13.32 -55.89 10.20
CA TYR A 638 13.70 -56.39 8.87
C TYR A 638 14.67 -57.58 8.91
N GLN A 639 15.39 -57.80 10.02
CA GLN A 639 16.27 -58.98 10.19
C GLN A 639 15.48 -60.30 10.24
N VAL A 640 14.27 -60.28 10.80
CA VAL A 640 13.49 -61.50 11.04
C VAL A 640 12.84 -62.04 9.76
N ALA A 641 12.62 -61.18 8.76
CA ALA A 641 11.88 -61.51 7.54
C ALA A 641 12.75 -61.91 6.33
N SER A 642 14.06 -61.63 6.33
CA SER A 642 14.92 -61.85 5.16
C SER A 642 16.31 -62.37 5.56
N GLY A 643 16.43 -63.70 5.67
CA GLY A 643 17.59 -64.39 6.25
C GLY A 643 18.92 -64.33 5.47
N ILE A 644 19.25 -63.25 4.74
CA ILE A 644 20.47 -63.20 3.88
C ILE A 644 21.26 -61.87 3.89
N GLN A 645 20.82 -60.77 4.53
CA GLN A 645 21.65 -59.54 4.61
C GLN A 645 22.33 -59.36 5.96
N THR A 646 23.65 -59.08 5.95
CA THR A 646 24.35 -58.71 7.19
C THR A 646 23.77 -57.39 7.72
N THR A 647 23.60 -57.32 9.03
CA THR A 647 22.95 -56.19 9.70
C THR A 647 23.60 -54.85 9.38
N GLU A 648 24.92 -54.86 9.17
CA GLU A 648 25.78 -53.71 8.87
C GLU A 648 25.47 -53.12 7.49
N ASP A 649 25.29 -53.94 6.46
CA ASP A 649 24.94 -53.47 5.11
C ASP A 649 23.58 -52.75 5.06
N LEU A 650 22.60 -53.28 5.81
CA LEU A 650 21.26 -52.70 5.91
C LEU A 650 21.28 -51.38 6.69
N MET A 651 22.06 -51.32 7.78
CA MET A 651 22.34 -50.08 8.48
C MET A 651 22.98 -49.05 7.55
N GLN A 652 24.02 -49.43 6.82
CA GLN A 652 24.70 -48.49 5.92
C GLN A 652 23.75 -47.92 4.85
N LYS A 653 22.91 -48.77 4.23
CA LYS A 653 21.89 -48.32 3.27
C LYS A 653 20.92 -47.32 3.90
N THR A 654 20.43 -47.64 5.09
CA THR A 654 19.40 -46.85 5.77
C THR A 654 19.94 -45.52 6.27
N ILE A 655 21.14 -45.53 6.86
CA ILE A 655 21.85 -44.33 7.34
C ILE A 655 22.24 -43.43 6.17
N SER A 656 22.68 -43.99 5.03
CA SER A 656 22.97 -43.21 3.82
C SER A 656 21.76 -42.42 3.34
N SER A 657 20.62 -43.09 3.14
CA SER A 657 19.38 -42.43 2.68
C SER A 657 18.88 -41.40 3.68
N GLN A 658 19.04 -41.65 4.98
CA GLN A 658 18.59 -40.72 6.00
C GLN A 658 19.52 -39.50 6.13
N LEU A 659 20.84 -39.70 6.07
CA LEU A 659 21.80 -38.60 6.00
C LEU A 659 21.54 -37.74 4.78
N GLU A 660 21.25 -38.35 3.62
CA GLU A 660 20.86 -37.63 2.42
C GLU A 660 19.61 -36.78 2.67
N ASN A 661 18.56 -37.35 3.27
CA ASN A 661 17.33 -36.64 3.62
C ASN A 661 17.57 -35.49 4.62
N ILE A 662 18.39 -35.71 5.65
CA ILE A 662 18.73 -34.69 6.66
C ILE A 662 19.50 -33.52 6.01
N LEU A 663 20.50 -33.82 5.18
CA LEU A 663 21.27 -32.79 4.46
C LEU A 663 20.38 -32.03 3.46
N LEU A 664 19.44 -32.72 2.80
CA LEU A 664 18.44 -32.09 1.93
C LEU A 664 17.47 -31.19 2.72
N LYS A 665 16.97 -31.63 3.88
CA LYS A 665 16.12 -30.81 4.77
C LYS A 665 16.87 -29.61 5.32
N SER A 666 18.17 -29.75 5.53
CA SER A 666 19.07 -28.68 5.96
C SER A 666 19.41 -27.67 4.85
N GLY A 667 18.90 -27.87 3.63
CA GLY A 667 19.08 -26.95 2.50
C GLY A 667 20.32 -27.21 1.66
N ILE A 668 21.07 -28.28 1.91
CA ILE A 668 22.24 -28.66 1.13
C ILE A 668 21.77 -29.38 -0.14
N ARG A 669 22.33 -29.01 -1.29
CA ARG A 669 22.02 -29.57 -2.62
C ARG A 669 23.34 -29.80 -3.37
N ASN A 670 23.40 -30.81 -4.23
CA ASN A 670 24.62 -31.21 -4.97
C ASN A 670 25.76 -31.75 -4.08
N PHE A 671 25.40 -32.54 -3.07
CA PHE A 671 26.35 -33.36 -2.33
C PHE A 671 26.23 -34.81 -2.82
N ASP A 672 27.35 -35.55 -2.77
CA ASP A 672 27.37 -36.97 -3.07
C ASP A 672 27.74 -37.74 -1.79
N ILE A 673 26.92 -38.73 -1.42
CA ILE A 673 27.30 -39.72 -0.40
C ILE A 673 27.73 -40.97 -1.15
N LEU A 674 29.03 -41.19 -1.24
CA LEU A 674 29.60 -42.36 -1.89
C LEU A 674 29.78 -43.47 -0.86
N ARG A 675 29.23 -44.64 -1.13
CA ARG A 675 29.31 -45.83 -0.26
C ARG A 675 30.43 -46.76 -0.71
N GLU A 676 31.16 -47.32 0.24
CA GLU A 676 32.16 -48.39 0.01
C GLU A 676 33.15 -48.11 -1.15
N VAL A 677 33.63 -46.88 -1.26
CA VAL A 677 34.52 -46.49 -2.37
C VAL A 677 35.84 -47.23 -2.26
N GLU A 678 36.13 -48.07 -3.26
CA GLU A 678 37.36 -48.86 -3.32
C GLU A 678 38.59 -47.95 -3.53
N GLN A 679 39.51 -48.01 -2.56
CA GLN A 679 40.82 -47.41 -2.68
C GLN A 679 41.79 -48.36 -3.41
N LEU A 680 42.90 -47.83 -3.93
CA LEU A 680 43.87 -48.58 -4.74
C LEU A 680 44.50 -49.81 -4.05
N ASP A 681 44.29 -49.99 -2.74
CA ASP A 681 44.76 -51.12 -1.93
C ASP A 681 43.64 -52.10 -1.52
N GLY A 682 42.46 -52.01 -2.12
CA GLY A 682 41.31 -52.88 -1.84
C GLY A 682 40.59 -52.57 -0.52
N LYS A 683 40.95 -51.49 0.17
CA LYS A 683 40.28 -51.05 1.41
C LYS A 683 39.19 -50.01 1.10
N ARG A 684 38.14 -50.00 1.92
CA ARG A 684 36.90 -49.23 1.69
C ARG A 684 36.44 -48.58 3.00
N PRO A 685 36.31 -47.24 3.07
CA PRO A 685 35.55 -46.58 4.13
C PRO A 685 34.05 -46.75 3.85
N ASP A 686 33.23 -46.74 4.90
CA ASP A 686 31.78 -46.94 4.74
C ASP A 686 31.13 -45.81 3.92
N PHE A 687 31.46 -44.55 4.22
CA PHE A 687 30.98 -43.39 3.45
C PHE A 687 32.06 -42.33 3.20
N LEU A 688 31.95 -41.68 2.03
CA LEU A 688 32.58 -40.41 1.72
C LEU A 688 31.52 -39.39 1.29
N VAL A 689 31.42 -38.29 2.03
CA VAL A 689 30.51 -37.19 1.70
C VAL A 689 31.28 -36.11 0.94
N LYS A 690 30.88 -35.82 -0.30
CA LYS A 690 31.49 -34.81 -1.18
C LYS A 690 30.54 -33.66 -1.44
N TYR A 691 31.09 -32.46 -1.63
CA TYR A 691 30.33 -31.28 -2.02
C TYR A 691 31.14 -30.40 -2.98
N GLY A 692 30.76 -30.35 -4.26
CA GLY A 692 31.50 -29.56 -5.25
C GLY A 692 32.99 -29.89 -5.31
N PHE A 693 33.85 -28.88 -5.15
CA PHE A 693 35.31 -29.01 -5.15
C PHE A 693 35.94 -29.11 -3.74
N ILE A 694 35.11 -29.20 -2.70
CA ILE A 694 35.53 -29.29 -1.29
C ILE A 694 36.01 -30.72 -1.00
N GLY A 695 37.03 -30.85 -0.14
CA GLY A 695 37.57 -32.16 0.26
C GLY A 695 36.48 -33.06 0.88
N PRO A 696 36.49 -34.37 0.60
CA PRO A 696 35.49 -35.28 1.14
C PRO A 696 35.59 -35.39 2.66
N ILE A 697 34.48 -35.69 3.32
CA ILE A 697 34.45 -36.06 4.74
C ILE A 697 34.15 -37.55 4.87
N MET A 698 35.00 -38.25 5.62
CA MET A 698 34.88 -39.70 5.83
C MET A 698 33.94 -40.01 6.98
N ILE A 699 33.07 -41.01 6.83
CA ILE A 699 32.26 -41.54 7.92
C ILE A 699 32.43 -43.07 7.93
N GLU A 700 32.87 -43.60 9.07
CA GLU A 700 32.91 -45.03 9.36
C GLU A 700 31.83 -45.34 10.40
N ILE A 701 31.08 -46.42 10.18
CA ILE A 701 30.04 -46.88 11.10
C ILE A 701 30.34 -48.27 11.65
N LYS A 702 30.10 -48.48 12.95
CA LYS A 702 30.20 -49.80 13.59
C LYS A 702 29.06 -50.04 14.57
N ARG A 703 28.78 -51.31 14.82
CA ARG A 703 27.90 -51.78 15.90
C ARG A 703 28.69 -51.87 17.20
N SER A 704 28.04 -51.69 18.35
CA SER A 704 28.68 -51.89 19.66
C SER A 704 29.19 -53.31 19.88
N GLY A 705 28.58 -54.31 19.24
CA GLY A 705 29.07 -55.70 19.25
C GLY A 705 30.25 -56.00 18.31
N ASN A 706 30.76 -55.03 17.55
CA ASN A 706 31.85 -55.27 16.60
C ASN A 706 33.20 -55.45 17.35
N PRO A 707 34.01 -56.48 17.02
CA PRO A 707 35.32 -56.70 17.67
C PRO A 707 36.30 -55.54 17.56
N GLN A 708 36.12 -54.64 16.58
CA GLN A 708 36.91 -53.42 16.38
C GLN A 708 36.51 -52.29 17.34
N PHE A 709 35.34 -52.38 17.96
CA PHE A 709 34.92 -51.56 19.09
C PHE A 709 35.20 -52.31 20.41
N SER A 710 36.48 -52.39 20.77
CA SER A 710 36.96 -53.09 21.97
C SER A 710 37.35 -52.15 23.10
N ASP A 711 37.50 -52.70 24.31
CA ASP A 711 38.10 -52.02 25.47
C ASP A 711 39.63 -52.16 25.56
N ASP A 712 40.22 -52.95 24.67
CA ASP A 712 41.67 -53.21 24.60
C ASP A 712 42.38 -52.05 23.88
N GLU A 713 43.20 -51.29 24.60
CA GLU A 713 43.92 -50.12 24.08
C GLU A 713 44.74 -50.43 22.82
N THR A 714 45.36 -51.60 22.75
CA THR A 714 46.17 -52.02 21.60
C THR A 714 45.32 -52.09 20.33
N LYS A 715 44.12 -52.68 20.43
CA LYS A 715 43.18 -52.80 19.32
C LYS A 715 42.55 -51.45 18.94
N ILE A 716 42.33 -50.57 19.93
CA ILE A 716 41.86 -49.20 19.68
C ILE A 716 42.88 -48.43 18.85
N CYS A 717 44.18 -48.52 19.21
CA CYS A 717 45.27 -47.88 18.46
C CYS A 717 45.43 -48.46 17.05
N GLU A 718 45.41 -49.80 16.90
CA GLU A 718 45.48 -50.45 15.59
C GLU A 718 44.33 -50.00 14.66
N TYR A 719 43.12 -49.88 15.22
CA TYR A 719 41.96 -49.44 14.46
C TYR A 719 42.01 -47.94 14.14
N LYS A 720 42.51 -47.12 15.05
CA LYS A 720 42.74 -45.69 14.82
C LYS A 720 43.70 -45.47 13.65
N ASP A 721 44.83 -46.17 13.62
CA ASP A 721 45.80 -46.08 12.52
C ASP A 721 45.19 -46.48 11.18
N LYS A 722 44.31 -47.48 11.19
CA LYS A 722 43.54 -47.89 10.01
C LYS A 722 42.63 -46.75 9.51
N LEU A 723 41.88 -46.09 10.40
CA LEU A 723 40.98 -44.98 10.02
C LEU A 723 41.74 -43.73 9.58
N VAL A 724 42.87 -43.41 10.22
CA VAL A 724 43.77 -42.33 9.76
C VAL A 724 44.30 -42.64 8.36
N GLY A 725 44.67 -43.89 8.11
CA GLY A 725 45.06 -44.35 6.77
C GLY A 725 43.94 -44.17 5.73
N TYR A 726 42.69 -44.40 6.10
CA TYR A 726 41.54 -44.16 5.22
C TYR A 726 41.36 -42.68 4.88
N MET A 727 41.47 -41.79 5.87
CA MET A 727 41.38 -40.34 5.67
C MET A 727 42.46 -39.81 4.74
N LEU A 728 43.72 -40.20 4.97
CA LEU A 728 44.86 -39.76 4.15
C LEU A 728 44.67 -40.16 2.68
N LYS A 729 44.21 -41.39 2.42
CA LYS A 729 44.01 -41.90 1.06
C LYS A 729 42.78 -41.30 0.38
N ALA A 730 41.71 -41.06 1.13
CA ALA A 730 40.52 -40.38 0.64
C ALA A 730 40.74 -38.86 0.43
N LYS A 731 41.91 -38.32 0.82
CA LYS A 731 42.19 -36.88 0.90
C LYS A 731 41.15 -36.14 1.75
N SER A 732 40.76 -36.77 2.85
CA SER A 732 39.77 -36.25 3.78
C SER A 732 40.45 -35.59 4.97
N GLN A 733 40.11 -34.33 5.24
CA GLN A 733 40.66 -33.60 6.40
C GLN A 733 39.94 -33.95 7.71
N PHE A 734 38.67 -34.37 7.64
CA PHE A 734 37.82 -34.66 8.79
C PHE A 734 37.16 -36.04 8.66
N GLY A 735 37.03 -36.75 9.77
CA GLY A 735 36.40 -38.06 9.84
C GLY A 735 35.39 -38.18 10.98
N TYR A 736 34.41 -39.05 10.82
CA TYR A 736 33.51 -39.49 11.87
C TYR A 736 33.62 -40.99 12.07
N TYR A 737 33.75 -41.40 13.33
CA TYR A 737 33.61 -42.80 13.74
C TYR A 737 32.34 -42.94 14.57
N VAL A 738 31.28 -43.47 13.95
CA VAL A 738 29.94 -43.54 14.53
C VAL A 738 29.64 -44.95 15.01
N ILE A 739 29.38 -45.11 16.31
CA ILE A 739 29.10 -46.39 16.94
C ILE A 739 27.63 -46.44 17.35
N PHE A 740 26.91 -47.42 16.83
CA PHE A 740 25.51 -47.68 17.17
C PHE A 740 25.43 -48.70 18.32
N ASN A 741 24.87 -48.29 19.45
CA ASN A 741 24.60 -49.20 20.55
C ASN A 741 23.31 -49.96 20.30
N ASP A 742 23.42 -51.17 19.77
CA ASP A 742 22.26 -51.99 19.40
C ASP A 742 22.11 -53.27 20.23
N SER A 743 22.81 -53.31 21.36
CA SER A 743 22.73 -54.34 22.38
C SER A 743 22.69 -53.67 23.76
N ASN A 744 22.19 -54.37 24.78
CA ASN A 744 22.29 -53.91 26.17
C ASN A 744 23.74 -54.08 26.70
N ASP A 745 24.71 -53.48 26.03
CA ASP A 745 26.11 -53.44 26.48
C ASP A 745 26.24 -52.44 27.62
N LEU A 746 26.25 -52.95 28.85
CA LEU A 746 26.36 -52.15 30.08
C LEU A 746 27.67 -51.33 30.15
N ASN A 747 28.68 -51.70 29.37
CA ASN A 747 29.98 -51.02 29.33
C ASN A 747 30.10 -50.01 28.18
N PHE A 748 29.06 -49.83 27.35
CA PHE A 748 29.11 -49.01 26.15
C PHE A 748 29.66 -47.59 26.38
N GLU A 749 29.17 -46.90 27.42
CA GLU A 749 29.61 -45.54 27.73
C GLU A 749 31.08 -45.49 28.17
N GLU A 750 31.57 -46.49 28.90
CA GLU A 750 32.97 -46.58 29.30
C GLU A 750 33.87 -46.85 28.08
N LYS A 751 33.47 -47.79 27.20
CA LYS A 751 34.17 -48.06 25.93
C LYS A 751 34.22 -46.80 25.07
N LEU A 752 33.09 -46.12 24.91
CA LEU A 752 32.96 -44.92 24.09
C LEU A 752 33.86 -43.80 24.61
N LYS A 753 33.98 -43.64 25.93
CA LYS A 753 34.88 -42.66 26.55
C LYS A 753 36.35 -42.95 26.25
N LYS A 754 36.77 -44.23 26.31
CA LYS A 754 38.13 -44.66 25.94
C LYS A 754 38.42 -44.37 24.47
N HIS A 755 37.50 -44.70 23.57
CA HIS A 755 37.63 -44.38 22.14
C HIS A 755 37.65 -42.87 21.89
N LYS A 756 36.81 -42.06 22.54
CA LYS A 756 36.89 -40.59 22.40
C LYS A 756 38.26 -40.07 22.77
N THR A 757 38.79 -40.49 23.93
CA THR A 757 40.10 -40.08 24.43
C THR A 757 41.23 -40.48 23.47
N ALA A 758 41.20 -41.70 22.96
CA ALA A 758 42.24 -42.22 22.07
C ALA A 758 42.33 -41.51 20.71
N TYR A 759 41.26 -40.82 20.28
CA TYR A 759 41.17 -40.15 18.97
C TYR A 759 41.25 -38.62 19.05
N GLU A 760 41.45 -38.03 20.25
CA GLU A 760 41.50 -36.56 20.45
C GLU A 760 42.63 -35.85 19.69
N ASP A 761 43.73 -36.56 19.42
CA ASP A 761 44.92 -36.08 18.71
C ASP A 761 44.80 -36.17 17.18
N VAL A 762 43.71 -36.72 16.65
CA VAL A 762 43.43 -36.83 15.21
C VAL A 762 42.10 -36.15 14.86
N GLN A 763 41.91 -35.78 13.59
CA GLN A 763 40.69 -35.12 13.12
C GLN A 763 39.52 -36.11 12.89
N ILE A 764 39.38 -37.11 13.77
CA ILE A 764 38.30 -38.11 13.75
C ILE A 764 37.45 -37.91 15.00
N LYS A 765 36.17 -37.57 14.82
CA LYS A 765 35.21 -37.45 15.92
C LYS A 765 34.51 -38.77 16.18
N VAL A 766 34.60 -39.27 17.41
CA VAL A 766 33.92 -40.49 17.86
C VAL A 766 32.54 -40.16 18.42
N ILE A 767 31.49 -40.73 17.85
CA ILE A 767 30.08 -40.48 18.21
C ILE A 767 29.40 -41.81 18.54
N GLY A 768 28.85 -41.93 19.75
CA GLY A 768 27.98 -43.05 20.13
C GLY A 768 26.50 -42.66 20.00
N ILE A 769 25.68 -43.50 19.38
CA ILE A 769 24.23 -43.31 19.22
C ILE A 769 23.53 -44.51 19.88
N ASP A 770 22.60 -44.25 20.79
CA ASP A 770 21.87 -45.31 21.49
C ASP A 770 20.64 -45.76 20.72
N CYS A 771 20.64 -47.00 20.24
CA CYS A 771 19.53 -47.55 19.46
C CYS A 771 18.49 -48.25 20.34
N MET A 772 18.75 -48.43 21.64
CA MET A 772 17.96 -49.28 22.53
C MET A 772 17.10 -48.51 23.53
N ASN A 773 17.16 -47.18 23.55
CA ASN A 773 16.45 -46.37 24.53
C ASN A 773 14.94 -46.70 24.62
N ILE A 774 14.60 -47.40 25.71
CA ILE A 774 13.27 -47.47 26.29
C ILE A 774 13.18 -46.19 27.12
N CYS A 775 12.37 -45.23 26.70
CA CYS A 775 12.08 -44.05 27.53
C CYS A 775 11.63 -44.53 28.92
N ASN A 776 12.40 -44.19 29.95
CA ASN A 776 11.91 -44.19 31.34
C ASN A 776 10.97 -43.01 31.55
#